data_AF-A0A8H7AHG7-F1
#
_entry.id   AF-A0A8H7AHG7-F1
#
_cell.length_a   1.000
_cell.length_b   1.000
_cell.length_c   1.000
_cell.angle_alpha   90.00
_cell.angle_beta   90.00
_cell.angle_gamma   90.00
#
_symmetry.space_group_name_H-M   'P 1'
#
loop_
_entity.id
_entity.type
_entity.pdbx_description
1 polymer ?
#
loop_
_entity_poly.entity_id
_entity_poly.type
_entity_poly.pdbx_seq_one_letter_code
_entity_poly.pdbx_strand_id
1 'polypeptide(L)'
;MDALKPSPLTFTAERVRQILRDHYSRGAQTIPYVNISGTAASARRRLAGTDLYHADEATRVQARQLSAQNFCQQYHSAGRDLRNHILEAYPEYHSLTEDDIVKKTCKLLCRLPSIPLPLGNVSSSLIFRSISPEYLVQPDTPARWSNLKAVPYISTTVILLALLIISARTYHESWELISYAALREIPNTFIELLETSASLSTCATSAADAQAWMVVQSFLWVSWQRYIMLFRCDFKEPGEEIEQDLDSAHECPQYMCKWAFRLLQSDRSAVCQDFRRLCAVFEEAFPGRQPRCILNSRTVPLQCDGLSVDDCQRFRGLQITDQSAHDHQVPVRLCRRLFWDEISYRRVSGARAVCIDDGPADNRLIYCAASRDTLTISHVWSHGQGGRPEINGTGLNECLHIRYCRIARQFECTSYWMDTPCIPQDHHLRREAISYINEVFARSKMTLICDRDLMELEVEGGTNEVQSYESIIATMLVCDWNVRAWTLLESIRGRRHIYVLCKNNTVISVKKALDVVHQRGHIDLATLALTSQHMLPWLDRLSSSVPGYDPDLLPLRIPEATLLLVNRHASRSGDDVVIWTLLTGSRPFFDAKDFWIHIWRTLDEVPTGYLFSDVPRLQDIPGLRWAPSQPRRANSVRAFRSSVPQHRPLPSLGQFYDGEGTRHGRVERGGAFAAVWQAFELVVCSIVHTAPSGDCSKSQQVLQDISKQFRLADSRILLLRPASYYPFSENHTVLYKGNGSGSPIAVVSYKTEGVWIWRGLYEWPLDVELPTFREQHLRIV
;
A
#
# COMPACT_ATOMS: atom_id res chain seq x y z
N MET A 1 9.47 -2.11 -21.98
CA MET A 1 10.18 -0.83 -21.80
C MET A 1 11.63 -1.13 -21.53
N ASP A 2 12.53 -0.38 -22.14
CA ASP A 2 13.95 -0.65 -22.03
C ASP A 2 14.53 -0.13 -20.72
N ALA A 3 15.41 -0.92 -20.13
CA ALA A 3 16.27 -0.52 -19.04
C ALA A 3 17.15 0.68 -19.47
N LEU A 4 17.48 1.58 -18.54
CA LEU A 4 18.33 2.73 -18.82
C LEU A 4 19.71 2.27 -19.32
N LYS A 5 20.20 2.86 -20.42
CA LYS A 5 21.52 2.53 -20.99
C LYS A 5 22.51 3.68 -20.78
N PRO A 6 23.81 3.40 -20.53
CA PRO A 6 24.83 4.44 -20.44
C PRO A 6 24.98 5.17 -21.78
N SER A 7 25.01 6.50 -21.74
CA SER A 7 25.17 7.39 -22.88
C SER A 7 25.55 8.79 -22.40
N PRO A 8 26.07 9.68 -23.28
CA PRO A 8 26.32 11.07 -22.92
C PRO A 8 25.08 11.84 -22.41
N LEU A 9 23.88 11.43 -22.83
CA LEU A 9 22.61 12.06 -22.43
C LEU A 9 22.02 11.48 -21.13
N THR A 10 22.51 10.33 -20.66
CA THR A 10 22.04 9.64 -19.46
C THR A 10 23.10 9.75 -18.35
N PHE A 11 24.04 8.80 -18.33
CA PHE A 11 25.22 8.77 -17.50
C PHE A 11 26.33 7.99 -18.23
N THR A 12 27.59 8.26 -17.89
CA THR A 12 28.76 7.54 -18.38
C THR A 12 29.59 7.03 -17.21
N ALA A 13 30.36 5.96 -17.42
CA ALA A 13 31.29 5.47 -16.40
C ALA A 13 32.30 6.56 -15.99
N GLU A 14 32.69 7.43 -16.94
CA GLU A 14 33.58 8.55 -16.64
C GLU A 14 32.92 9.61 -15.77
N ARG A 15 31.65 9.96 -16.02
CA ARG A 15 30.90 10.88 -15.15
C ARG A 15 30.71 10.31 -13.75
N VAL A 16 30.41 9.03 -13.63
CA VAL A 16 30.30 8.34 -12.33
C VAL A 16 31.65 8.35 -11.60
N ARG A 17 32.75 8.06 -12.32
CA ARG A 17 34.11 8.09 -11.79
C ARG A 17 34.52 9.50 -11.35
N GLN A 18 34.20 10.51 -12.14
CA GLN A 18 34.47 11.91 -11.81
C GLN A 18 33.72 12.31 -10.55
N ILE A 19 32.42 11.99 -10.44
CA ILE A 19 31.63 12.25 -9.24
C ILE A 19 32.21 11.51 -8.04
N LEU A 20 32.58 10.23 -8.19
CA LEU A 20 33.28 9.47 -7.15
C LEU A 20 34.55 10.23 -6.72
N ARG A 21 35.50 10.46 -7.63
CA ARG A 21 36.77 11.15 -7.32
C ARG A 21 36.57 12.53 -6.72
N ASP A 22 35.66 13.34 -7.23
CA ASP A 22 35.38 14.68 -6.70
C ASP A 22 34.90 14.65 -5.24
N HIS A 23 34.28 13.53 -4.83
CA HIS A 23 33.85 13.31 -3.45
C HIS A 23 34.90 12.58 -2.59
N TYR A 24 35.86 11.85 -3.18
CA TYR A 24 36.89 11.08 -2.46
C TYR A 24 38.31 11.71 -2.45
N SER A 25 38.63 12.68 -3.32
CA SER A 25 40.01 13.14 -3.59
C SER A 25 40.59 14.19 -2.63
N ARG A 26 40.16 14.24 -1.36
CA ARG A 26 40.90 14.94 -0.30
C ARG A 26 41.18 14.02 0.89
N GLY A 27 42.23 13.21 0.73
CA GLY A 27 43.06 12.77 1.85
C GLY A 27 42.72 11.43 2.52
N ALA A 28 42.57 10.34 1.76
CA ALA A 28 42.89 9.00 2.27
C ALA A 28 43.13 8.05 1.08
N GLN A 29 44.25 7.33 1.07
CA GLN A 29 44.57 6.29 0.07
C GLN A 29 43.76 4.99 0.27
N THR A 30 42.76 5.01 1.13
CA THR A 30 41.82 3.93 1.42
C THR A 30 40.47 4.54 1.76
N ILE A 31 39.40 4.03 1.15
CA ILE A 31 38.02 4.58 1.15
C ILE A 31 37.45 4.58 2.58
N PRO A 32 37.26 5.73 3.26
CA PRO A 32 36.70 5.79 4.61
C PRO A 32 35.26 6.34 4.64
N TYR A 33 34.56 5.94 5.69
CA TYR A 33 33.15 6.14 6.02
C TYR A 33 32.73 7.61 6.24
N VAL A 34 31.44 7.90 6.07
CA VAL A 34 30.87 9.26 5.98
C VAL A 34 30.11 9.67 7.26
N ASN A 35 30.50 10.79 7.88
CA ASN A 35 29.77 11.42 9.01
C ASN A 35 28.68 12.38 8.50
N ILE A 36 27.45 11.86 8.35
CA ILE A 36 26.30 12.53 7.70
C ILE A 36 25.60 13.56 8.60
N SER A 37 25.83 13.52 9.93
CA SER A 37 25.20 14.44 10.89
C SER A 37 25.60 15.91 10.66
N GLY A 38 26.85 16.16 10.28
CA GLY A 38 27.38 17.49 9.97
C GLY A 38 26.88 18.05 8.63
N THR A 39 26.65 17.19 7.64
CA THR A 39 26.21 17.58 6.30
C THR A 39 24.77 18.11 6.33
N ALA A 40 23.87 17.44 7.06
CA ALA A 40 22.48 17.88 7.26
C ALA A 40 22.38 19.16 8.12
N ALA A 41 23.22 19.30 9.16
CA ALA A 41 23.31 20.53 9.95
C ALA A 41 23.91 21.71 9.15
N SER A 42 24.79 21.43 8.18
CA SER A 42 25.34 22.44 7.26
C SER A 42 24.37 22.83 6.15
N ALA A 43 23.57 21.87 5.65
CA ALA A 43 22.46 22.11 4.74
C ALA A 43 21.40 22.97 5.45
N ARG A 44 21.06 22.66 6.70
CA ARG A 44 20.26 23.54 7.58
C ARG A 44 20.86 24.93 7.75
N ARG A 45 22.15 25.07 8.06
CA ARG A 45 22.79 26.39 8.25
C ARG A 45 22.86 27.21 6.95
N ARG A 46 23.03 26.58 5.79
CA ARG A 46 23.01 27.25 4.47
C ARG A 46 21.59 27.56 3.99
N LEU A 47 20.60 26.73 4.31
CA LEU A 47 19.18 26.96 4.01
C LEU A 47 18.54 27.98 4.97
N ALA A 48 19.01 28.07 6.21
CA ALA A 48 18.40 28.93 7.23
C ALA A 48 18.95 30.36 7.25
N GLY A 49 20.18 30.62 6.78
CA GLY A 49 20.86 31.87 7.10
C GLY A 49 21.11 31.95 8.62
N THR A 50 22.26 32.46 9.02
CA THR A 50 22.54 32.67 10.45
C THR A 50 21.54 33.67 11.06
N ASP A 51 21.06 33.36 12.27
CA ASP A 51 20.27 34.19 13.21
C ASP A 51 18.75 34.35 13.02
N LEU A 52 18.00 33.27 12.73
CA LEU A 52 16.51 33.29 12.72
C LEU A 52 15.84 32.39 13.78
N TYR A 53 16.52 32.12 14.90
CA TYR A 53 15.91 31.41 16.05
C TYR A 53 14.77 32.20 16.72
N HIS A 54 14.57 33.49 16.39
CA HIS A 54 13.58 34.39 17.01
C HIS A 54 12.65 35.18 16.06
N ALA A 55 12.61 34.91 14.75
CA ALA A 55 11.76 35.67 13.81
C ALA A 55 10.41 34.98 13.48
N ASP A 56 9.42 35.79 13.08
CA ASP A 56 8.05 35.35 12.75
C ASP A 56 7.94 34.50 11.45
N GLU A 57 6.80 33.83 11.30
CA GLU A 57 6.49 32.85 10.25
C GLU A 57 6.57 33.46 8.83
N ALA A 58 6.09 34.69 8.66
CA ALA A 58 6.09 35.39 7.37
C ALA A 58 7.52 35.68 6.89
N THR A 59 8.40 36.07 7.81
CA THR A 59 9.81 36.35 7.52
C THR A 59 10.59 35.07 7.19
N ARG A 60 10.23 33.93 7.80
CA ARG A 60 10.79 32.60 7.48
C ARG A 60 10.38 32.08 6.11
N VAL A 61 9.10 32.26 5.73
CA VAL A 61 8.60 31.88 4.40
C VAL A 61 9.24 32.74 3.30
N GLN A 62 9.39 34.04 3.53
CA GLN A 62 10.02 34.96 2.57
C GLN A 62 11.53 34.70 2.41
N ALA A 63 12.26 34.42 3.50
CA ALA A 63 13.68 34.05 3.46
C ALA A 63 13.91 32.67 2.81
N ARG A 64 13.00 31.70 3.02
CA ARG A 64 13.01 30.38 2.34
C ARG A 64 12.68 30.50 0.86
N GLN A 65 11.71 31.33 0.48
CA GLN A 65 11.39 31.64 -0.91
C GLN A 65 12.55 32.34 -1.63
N LEU A 66 13.26 33.26 -0.96
CA LEU A 66 14.44 33.93 -1.52
C LEU A 66 15.65 32.98 -1.65
N SER A 67 15.83 32.07 -0.69
CA SER A 67 16.89 31.04 -0.73
C SER A 67 16.59 29.96 -1.79
N ALA A 68 15.34 29.55 -1.94
CA ALA A 68 14.88 28.64 -3.00
C ALA A 68 14.91 29.32 -4.40
N GLN A 69 14.59 30.62 -4.50
CA GLN A 69 14.81 31.41 -5.72
C GLN A 69 16.29 31.48 -6.09
N ASN A 70 17.18 31.77 -5.12
CA ASN A 70 18.63 31.77 -5.33
C ASN A 70 19.16 30.38 -5.70
N PHE A 71 18.63 29.30 -5.10
CA PHE A 71 18.99 27.92 -5.41
C PHE A 71 18.53 27.47 -6.80
N CYS A 72 17.31 27.86 -7.22
CA CYS A 72 16.80 27.65 -8.58
C CYS A 72 17.62 28.44 -9.63
N GLN A 73 18.04 29.67 -9.33
CA GLN A 73 18.92 30.47 -10.18
C GLN A 73 20.37 29.94 -10.20
N GLN A 74 20.84 29.32 -9.12
CA GLN A 74 22.13 28.62 -9.04
C GLN A 74 22.11 27.28 -9.79
N TYR A 75 21.01 26.53 -9.80
CA TYR A 75 20.88 25.30 -10.61
C TYR A 75 20.88 25.59 -12.12
N HIS A 76 20.43 26.79 -12.52
CA HIS A 76 20.57 27.33 -13.88
C HIS A 76 22.05 27.66 -14.23
N SER A 77 22.98 27.72 -13.26
CA SER A 77 24.36 28.17 -13.50
C SER A 77 25.51 27.30 -12.96
N ALA A 78 25.36 26.43 -11.95
CA ALA A 78 26.44 25.53 -11.48
C ALA A 78 26.00 24.46 -10.44
N GLY A 79 26.21 23.17 -10.74
CA GLY A 79 26.15 22.09 -9.76
C GLY A 79 27.38 22.04 -8.83
N ARG A 80 27.49 22.95 -7.85
CA ARG A 80 28.69 23.08 -6.98
C ARG A 80 28.53 22.93 -5.46
N ASP A 81 27.32 22.86 -4.88
CA ASP A 81 27.19 23.16 -3.44
C ASP A 81 27.15 21.99 -2.43
N LEU A 82 27.16 20.73 -2.88
CA LEU A 82 27.24 19.57 -1.98
C LEU A 82 28.67 19.31 -1.41
N ARG A 83 29.62 20.19 -1.73
CA ARG A 83 31.08 20.01 -1.64
C ARG A 83 31.67 19.98 -0.22
N ASN A 84 30.94 20.44 0.80
CA ASN A 84 31.51 20.65 2.13
C ASN A 84 30.78 19.78 3.16
N HIS A 85 31.56 19.10 4.02
CA HIS A 85 31.24 18.43 5.30
C HIS A 85 31.27 16.90 5.33
N ILE A 86 32.44 16.28 5.16
CA ILE A 86 32.72 14.90 5.64
C ILE A 86 34.22 14.72 5.95
N LEU A 87 34.61 14.67 7.24
CA LEU A 87 35.86 14.06 7.72
C LEU A 87 35.65 13.56 9.17
N GLU A 88 35.90 12.27 9.42
CA GLU A 88 36.82 11.73 10.47
C GLU A 88 36.70 10.19 10.67
N ALA A 89 37.69 9.48 10.10
CA ALA A 89 38.59 8.42 10.63
C ALA A 89 38.19 6.96 11.08
N TYR A 90 38.95 5.99 10.51
CA TYR A 90 39.38 4.61 10.91
C TYR A 90 38.43 3.37 10.78
N PRO A 91 38.94 2.10 10.75
CA PRO A 91 40.04 1.52 9.96
C PRO A 91 39.63 0.28 9.08
N GLU A 92 40.31 0.18 7.93
CA GLU A 92 40.53 -0.93 6.98
C GLU A 92 39.68 -2.23 7.01
N TYR A 93 38.83 -2.41 5.99
CA TYR A 93 38.41 -3.73 5.47
C TYR A 93 38.39 -3.75 3.92
N HIS A 94 38.71 -4.92 3.36
CA HIS A 94 39.17 -5.20 1.99
C HIS A 94 38.50 -4.44 0.82
N SER A 95 39.34 -3.80 0.00
CA SER A 95 38.99 -2.81 -1.01
C SER A 95 38.47 -3.40 -2.33
N LEU A 96 37.22 -3.08 -2.71
CA LEU A 96 36.85 -3.03 -4.13
C LEU A 96 37.68 -1.95 -4.83
N THR A 97 38.10 -2.20 -6.07
CA THR A 97 38.78 -1.17 -6.86
C THR A 97 37.81 -0.04 -7.21
N GLU A 98 38.34 1.16 -7.51
CA GLU A 98 37.54 2.27 -8.05
C GLU A 98 36.68 1.82 -9.24
N ASP A 99 37.28 1.05 -10.14
CA ASP A 99 36.61 0.52 -11.33
C ASP A 99 35.49 -0.47 -10.98
N ASP A 100 35.65 -1.27 -9.93
CA ASP A 100 34.58 -2.16 -9.46
C ASP A 100 33.39 -1.38 -8.91
N ILE A 101 33.64 -0.31 -8.14
CA ILE A 101 32.59 0.56 -7.58
C ILE A 101 31.86 1.29 -8.72
N VAL A 102 32.60 1.86 -9.68
CA VAL A 102 32.02 2.52 -10.85
C VAL A 102 31.18 1.53 -11.66
N LYS A 103 31.72 0.34 -11.93
CA LYS A 103 31.01 -0.71 -12.70
C LYS A 103 29.75 -1.17 -11.99
N LYS A 104 29.78 -1.42 -10.69
CA LYS A 104 28.60 -1.81 -9.90
C LYS A 104 27.56 -0.70 -9.84
N THR A 105 27.99 0.55 -9.68
CA THR A 105 27.11 1.73 -9.70
C THR A 105 26.44 1.90 -11.06
N CYS A 106 27.20 1.82 -12.17
CA CYS A 106 26.63 1.88 -13.51
C CYS A 106 25.60 0.76 -13.72
N LYS A 107 25.90 -0.48 -13.28
CA LYS A 107 24.94 -1.58 -13.32
C LYS A 107 23.67 -1.31 -12.52
N LEU A 108 23.78 -0.70 -11.33
CA LEU A 108 22.63 -0.31 -10.52
C LEU A 108 21.77 0.74 -11.25
N LEU A 109 22.40 1.79 -11.79
CA LEU A 109 21.72 2.84 -12.55
C LEU A 109 21.02 2.30 -13.80
N CYS A 110 21.59 1.31 -14.49
CA CYS A 110 20.95 0.67 -15.64
C CYS A 110 19.61 0.01 -15.31
N ARG A 111 19.33 -0.31 -14.04
CA ARG A 111 18.08 -0.96 -13.61
C ARG A 111 16.93 0.03 -13.40
N LEU A 112 17.18 1.34 -13.51
CA LEU A 112 16.16 2.39 -13.47
C LEU A 112 15.42 2.46 -14.82
N PRO A 113 14.16 2.93 -14.83
CA PRO A 113 13.42 3.15 -16.05
C PRO A 113 14.09 4.25 -16.91
N SER A 114 14.17 3.96 -18.21
CA SER A 114 14.69 4.91 -19.21
C SER A 114 13.82 6.16 -19.34
N ILE A 115 12.50 6.00 -19.22
CA ILE A 115 11.51 7.07 -19.33
C ILE A 115 10.64 7.03 -18.05
N PRO A 116 10.90 7.84 -17.02
CA PRO A 116 10.06 7.93 -15.81
C PRO A 116 8.67 8.52 -16.10
N LEU A 117 7.76 8.54 -15.11
CA LEU A 117 6.39 9.02 -15.32
C LEU A 117 6.35 10.54 -15.57
N PRO A 118 5.49 11.03 -16.48
CA PRO A 118 5.32 12.46 -16.71
C PRO A 118 4.71 13.17 -15.49
N LEU A 119 5.03 14.45 -15.33
CA LEU A 119 4.32 15.33 -14.41
C LEU A 119 3.03 15.82 -15.11
N GLY A 120 1.86 15.49 -14.54
CA GLY A 120 0.54 15.68 -15.18
C GLY A 120 0.33 17.08 -15.75
N ASN A 121 0.53 18.11 -14.92
CA ASN A 121 0.36 19.52 -15.30
C ASN A 121 1.33 20.01 -16.39
N VAL A 122 2.54 19.44 -16.44
CA VAL A 122 3.55 19.82 -17.44
C VAL A 122 3.23 19.18 -18.79
N SER A 123 2.96 17.87 -18.80
CA SER A 123 2.76 17.10 -20.04
C SER A 123 1.51 17.50 -20.83
N SER A 124 0.51 18.06 -20.15
CA SER A 124 -0.75 18.53 -20.74
C SER A 124 -0.71 20.01 -21.17
N SER A 125 0.32 20.76 -20.78
CA SER A 125 0.39 22.21 -21.02
C SER A 125 0.54 22.57 -22.50
N LEU A 126 -0.05 23.71 -22.89
CA LEU A 126 0.16 24.28 -24.24
C LEU A 126 1.63 24.66 -24.47
N ILE A 127 2.35 25.00 -23.40
CA ILE A 127 3.78 25.32 -23.41
C ILE A 127 4.61 24.09 -23.81
N PHE A 128 4.23 22.90 -23.33
CA PHE A 128 4.90 21.65 -23.71
C PHE A 128 4.77 21.33 -25.20
N ARG A 129 3.60 21.61 -25.79
CA ARG A 129 3.35 21.37 -27.22
C ARG A 129 4.13 22.29 -28.14
N SER A 130 4.56 23.45 -27.64
CA SER A 130 5.32 24.47 -28.40
C SER A 130 6.80 24.56 -27.99
N ILE A 131 7.31 23.57 -27.25
CA ILE A 131 8.68 23.57 -26.71
C ILE A 131 9.75 23.75 -27.81
N SER A 132 10.77 24.56 -27.52
CA SER A 132 11.90 24.73 -28.45
C SER A 132 12.59 23.39 -28.75
N PRO A 133 12.95 23.10 -30.02
CA PRO A 133 13.67 21.89 -30.40
C PRO A 133 15.02 21.70 -29.68
N GLU A 134 15.61 22.77 -29.11
CA GLU A 134 16.84 22.70 -28.32
C GLU A 134 16.72 21.85 -27.06
N TYR A 135 15.51 21.70 -26.51
CA TYR A 135 15.23 20.88 -25.33
C TYR A 135 14.92 19.42 -25.69
N LEU A 136 14.84 19.08 -26.98
CA LEU A 136 14.48 17.75 -27.47
C LEU A 136 15.73 16.92 -27.79
N VAL A 137 15.68 15.62 -27.46
CA VAL A 137 16.73 14.65 -27.81
C VAL A 137 16.82 14.51 -29.32
N GLN A 138 15.66 14.45 -29.99
CA GLN A 138 15.51 14.45 -31.45
C GLN A 138 14.72 15.69 -31.87
N PRO A 139 15.41 16.78 -32.31
CA PRO A 139 14.79 18.06 -32.65
C PRO A 139 13.73 17.98 -33.76
N ASP A 140 13.86 17.03 -34.68
CA ASP A 140 12.98 16.87 -35.85
C ASP A 140 11.70 16.07 -35.56
N THR A 141 11.49 15.64 -34.31
CA THR A 141 10.34 14.81 -33.91
C THR A 141 9.43 15.58 -32.96
N PRO A 142 8.12 15.28 -32.95
CA PRO A 142 7.16 16.02 -32.13
C PRO A 142 7.50 15.97 -30.65
N ALA A 143 7.17 17.05 -29.94
CA ALA A 143 7.34 17.18 -28.50
C ALA A 143 6.57 16.06 -27.78
N ARG A 144 7.32 15.16 -27.14
CA ARG A 144 6.83 14.04 -26.35
C ARG A 144 7.68 13.93 -25.10
N TRP A 145 7.08 13.46 -24.01
CA TRP A 145 7.79 13.31 -22.74
C TRP A 145 9.07 12.49 -22.89
N SER A 146 8.99 11.38 -23.63
CA SER A 146 10.13 10.51 -23.95
C SER A 146 11.23 11.19 -24.79
N ASN A 147 10.96 12.32 -25.43
CA ASN A 147 11.89 13.05 -26.29
C ASN A 147 12.50 14.28 -25.60
N LEU A 148 12.15 14.57 -24.34
CA LEU A 148 12.71 15.71 -23.61
C LEU A 148 14.09 15.36 -23.05
N LYS A 149 15.12 16.20 -23.26
CA LYS A 149 16.50 15.96 -22.77
C LYS A 149 16.60 15.76 -21.25
N ALA A 150 15.71 16.39 -20.48
CA ALA A 150 15.67 16.26 -19.03
C ALA A 150 15.25 14.85 -18.55
N VAL A 151 14.50 14.09 -19.36
CA VAL A 151 13.93 12.79 -18.99
C VAL A 151 14.97 11.66 -18.91
N PRO A 152 15.83 11.44 -19.91
CA PRO A 152 16.88 10.42 -19.81
C PRO A 152 18.02 10.82 -18.86
N TYR A 153 18.17 12.12 -18.54
CA TYR A 153 19.29 12.63 -17.75
C TYR A 153 19.25 12.18 -16.28
N ILE A 154 20.38 11.69 -15.77
CA ILE A 154 20.52 11.30 -14.35
C ILE A 154 21.19 12.43 -13.57
N SER A 155 20.57 12.92 -12.51
CA SER A 155 21.14 13.97 -11.66
C SER A 155 22.32 13.47 -10.85
N THR A 156 23.21 14.39 -10.45
CA THR A 156 24.36 14.07 -9.58
C THR A 156 23.90 13.44 -8.26
N THR A 157 22.81 13.94 -7.67
CA THR A 157 22.21 13.40 -6.44
C THR A 157 21.81 11.93 -6.57
N VAL A 158 21.21 11.54 -7.69
CA VAL A 158 20.84 10.14 -7.95
C VAL A 158 22.10 9.26 -8.11
N ILE A 159 23.13 9.75 -8.80
CA ILE A 159 24.42 9.04 -8.91
C ILE A 159 25.09 8.88 -7.55
N LEU A 160 25.05 9.90 -6.70
CA LEU A 160 25.61 9.86 -5.35
C LEU A 160 24.89 8.86 -4.46
N LEU A 161 23.55 8.82 -4.49
CA LEU A 161 22.79 7.81 -3.76
C LEU A 161 23.15 6.40 -4.24
N ALA A 162 23.26 6.18 -5.55
CA ALA A 162 23.66 4.89 -6.11
C ALA A 162 25.08 4.48 -5.66
N LEU A 163 26.04 5.42 -5.65
CA LEU A 163 27.39 5.19 -5.12
C LEU A 163 27.34 4.83 -3.63
N LEU A 164 26.54 5.55 -2.84
CA LEU A 164 26.39 5.35 -1.41
C LEU A 164 25.79 3.97 -1.09
N ILE A 165 24.77 3.54 -1.85
CA ILE A 165 24.19 2.20 -1.77
C ILE A 165 25.25 1.13 -2.06
N ILE A 166 26.03 1.28 -3.13
CA ILE A 166 27.06 0.30 -3.51
C ILE A 166 28.18 0.25 -2.46
N SER A 167 28.61 1.40 -1.93
CA SER A 167 29.57 1.46 -0.83
C SER A 167 29.02 0.77 0.42
N ALA A 168 27.81 1.09 0.86
CA ALA A 168 27.18 0.50 2.04
C ALA A 168 27.02 -1.03 1.92
N ARG A 169 26.62 -1.54 0.75
CA ARG A 169 26.53 -2.98 0.47
C ARG A 169 27.90 -3.68 0.50
N THR A 170 28.99 -2.96 0.25
CA THR A 170 30.34 -3.53 0.14
C THR A 170 31.01 -3.64 1.51
N TYR A 171 30.91 -2.61 2.34
CA TYR A 171 31.69 -2.52 3.57
C TYR A 171 31.05 -3.18 4.80
N HIS A 172 29.85 -3.79 4.66
CA HIS A 172 29.18 -4.57 5.71
C HIS A 172 29.04 -3.89 7.09
N GLU A 173 29.22 -2.57 7.17
CA GLU A 173 29.00 -1.82 8.40
C GLU A 173 27.50 -1.67 8.67
N SER A 174 27.14 -1.67 9.95
CA SER A 174 25.80 -1.37 10.42
C SER A 174 25.34 -0.05 9.79
N TRP A 175 24.31 -0.14 8.95
CA TRP A 175 23.53 0.97 8.36
C TRP A 175 23.01 2.01 9.39
N GLU A 176 23.32 1.81 10.68
CA GLU A 176 23.01 2.64 11.83
C GLU A 176 23.77 3.99 11.83
N LEU A 177 24.88 4.11 11.10
CA LEU A 177 25.66 5.36 11.03
C LEU A 177 25.28 6.27 9.84
N ILE A 178 24.56 5.75 8.84
CA ILE A 178 23.94 6.58 7.81
C ILE A 178 22.73 7.25 8.45
N SER A 179 22.75 8.58 8.61
CA SER A 179 21.58 9.31 9.08
C SER A 179 20.46 9.17 8.04
N TYR A 180 19.65 8.14 8.23
CA TYR A 180 18.48 7.83 7.45
C TYR A 180 17.54 9.04 7.36
N ALA A 181 17.42 9.78 8.47
CA ALA A 181 16.71 11.05 8.51
C ALA A 181 17.26 12.05 7.47
N ALA A 182 18.59 12.19 7.37
CA ALA A 182 19.19 13.08 6.37
C ALA A 182 18.94 12.64 4.92
N LEU A 183 18.89 11.33 4.65
CA LEU A 183 18.56 10.82 3.32
C LEU A 183 17.08 11.02 2.95
N ARG A 184 16.19 11.04 3.95
CA ARG A 184 14.75 11.32 3.79
C ARG A 184 14.46 12.80 3.52
N GLU A 185 15.31 13.72 3.98
CA GLU A 185 15.15 15.16 3.68
C GLU A 185 15.39 15.51 2.20
N ILE A 186 16.18 14.71 1.48
CA ILE A 186 16.52 14.99 0.07
C ILE A 186 15.27 14.93 -0.84
N PRO A 187 14.42 13.89 -0.77
CA PRO A 187 13.11 13.88 -1.43
C PRO A 187 12.26 15.11 -1.11
N ASN A 188 12.18 15.51 0.16
CA ASN A 188 11.42 16.68 0.59
C ASN A 188 11.95 17.96 -0.07
N THR A 189 13.27 18.11 -0.12
CA THR A 189 13.92 19.24 -0.81
C THR A 189 13.53 19.30 -2.29
N PHE A 190 13.49 18.16 -2.99
CA PHE A 190 13.05 18.14 -4.39
C PHE A 190 11.59 18.58 -4.55
N ILE A 191 10.71 18.19 -3.62
CA ILE A 191 9.31 18.62 -3.62
C ILE A 191 9.19 20.12 -3.37
N GLU A 192 9.90 20.66 -2.37
CA GLU A 192 9.93 22.11 -2.09
C GLU A 192 10.44 22.91 -3.29
N LEU A 193 11.47 22.41 -3.98
CA LEU A 193 11.98 23.02 -5.22
C LEU A 193 10.97 22.94 -6.36
N LEU A 194 10.24 21.82 -6.46
CA LEU A 194 9.21 21.63 -7.47
C LEU A 194 8.06 22.63 -7.24
N GLU A 195 7.57 22.76 -6.00
CA GLU A 195 6.55 23.74 -5.61
C GLU A 195 7.01 25.19 -5.85
N THR A 196 8.24 25.51 -5.46
CA THR A 196 8.83 26.83 -5.70
C THR A 196 8.90 27.11 -7.21
N SER A 197 9.40 26.15 -8.01
CA SER A 197 9.49 26.30 -9.46
C SER A 197 8.12 26.41 -10.12
N ALA A 198 7.09 25.75 -9.58
CA ALA A 198 5.71 25.92 -10.02
C ALA A 198 5.21 27.34 -9.73
N SER A 199 5.43 27.86 -8.53
CA SER A 199 5.09 29.24 -8.20
C SER A 199 5.81 30.25 -9.10
N LEU A 200 7.13 30.10 -9.31
CA LEU A 200 7.90 31.01 -10.16
C LEU A 200 7.48 30.96 -11.62
N SER A 201 7.06 29.79 -12.11
CA SER A 201 6.57 29.66 -13.48
C SER A 201 5.32 30.50 -13.77
N THR A 202 4.52 30.83 -12.75
CA THR A 202 3.36 31.74 -12.90
C THR A 202 3.77 33.19 -13.15
N CYS A 203 5.00 33.55 -12.78
CA CYS A 203 5.58 34.88 -13.00
C CYS A 203 6.42 34.95 -14.28
N ALA A 204 6.42 33.91 -15.13
CA ALA A 204 7.23 33.86 -16.34
C ALA A 204 6.89 35.03 -17.28
N THR A 205 7.93 35.73 -17.74
CA THR A 205 7.77 36.98 -18.52
C THR A 205 7.76 36.76 -20.03
N SER A 206 8.16 35.57 -20.49
CA SER A 206 8.20 35.20 -21.91
C SER A 206 7.88 33.71 -22.11
N ALA A 207 7.55 33.34 -23.35
CA ALA A 207 7.34 31.94 -23.71
C ALA A 207 8.61 31.08 -23.51
N ALA A 208 9.79 31.65 -23.79
CA ALA A 208 11.07 30.97 -23.58
C ALA A 208 11.35 30.72 -22.08
N ASP A 209 11.05 31.70 -21.24
CA ASP A 209 11.15 31.62 -19.78
C ASP A 209 10.19 30.56 -19.21
N ALA A 210 8.94 30.54 -19.68
CA ALA A 210 7.96 29.52 -19.31
C ALA A 210 8.38 28.10 -19.74
N GLN A 211 8.99 27.94 -20.92
CA GLN A 211 9.55 26.67 -21.38
C GLN A 211 10.74 26.21 -20.52
N ALA A 212 11.61 27.13 -20.11
CA ALA A 212 12.74 26.82 -19.23
C ALA A 212 12.27 26.32 -17.85
N TRP A 213 11.29 26.98 -17.23
CA TRP A 213 10.70 26.53 -15.96
C TRP A 213 10.06 25.14 -16.07
N MET A 214 9.39 24.85 -17.18
CA MET A 214 8.83 23.53 -17.46
C MET A 214 9.92 22.44 -17.55
N VAL A 215 11.07 22.74 -18.16
CA VAL A 215 12.22 21.82 -18.22
C VAL A 215 12.82 21.59 -16.83
N VAL A 216 12.93 22.65 -16.02
CA VAL A 216 13.37 22.56 -14.61
C VAL A 216 12.44 21.66 -13.80
N GLN A 217 11.12 21.90 -13.86
CA GLN A 217 10.11 21.08 -13.20
C GLN A 217 10.21 19.61 -13.63
N SER A 218 10.38 19.36 -14.94
CA SER A 218 10.56 18.02 -15.49
C SER A 218 11.82 17.33 -14.95
N PHE A 219 12.94 18.05 -14.88
CA PHE A 219 14.19 17.55 -14.32
C PHE A 219 14.10 17.24 -12.82
N LEU A 220 13.49 18.13 -12.03
CA LEU A 220 13.30 17.95 -10.59
C LEU A 220 12.40 16.74 -10.32
N TRP A 221 11.29 16.63 -11.04
CA TRP A 221 10.35 15.52 -10.95
C TRP A 221 10.98 14.16 -11.28
N VAL A 222 11.71 14.09 -12.40
CA VAL A 222 12.44 12.87 -12.82
C VAL A 222 13.53 12.49 -11.81
N SER A 223 14.25 13.48 -11.29
CA SER A 223 15.30 13.27 -10.28
C SER A 223 14.72 12.73 -8.98
N TRP A 224 13.61 13.31 -8.53
CA TRP A 224 12.88 12.89 -7.34
C TRP A 224 12.39 11.44 -7.47
N GLN A 225 11.74 11.08 -8.59
CA GLN A 225 11.27 9.71 -8.82
C GLN A 225 12.41 8.69 -8.74
N ARG A 226 13.51 8.93 -9.48
CA ARG A 226 14.65 8.01 -9.49
C ARG A 226 15.33 7.90 -8.12
N TYR A 227 15.42 9.01 -7.40
CA TYR A 227 15.94 9.01 -6.03
C TYR A 227 15.06 8.15 -5.11
N ILE A 228 13.75 8.38 -5.10
CA ILE A 228 12.80 7.61 -4.27
C ILE A 228 12.79 6.13 -4.65
N MET A 229 12.92 5.79 -5.93
CA MET A 229 13.01 4.39 -6.36
C MET A 229 14.26 3.70 -5.79
N LEU A 230 15.44 4.32 -5.91
CA LEU A 230 16.67 3.80 -5.30
C LEU A 230 16.55 3.73 -3.78
N PHE A 231 16.01 4.78 -3.17
CA PHE A 231 15.85 4.88 -1.74
C PHE A 231 14.90 3.79 -1.20
N ARG A 232 13.70 3.62 -1.77
CA ARG A 232 12.74 2.58 -1.35
C ARG A 232 13.28 1.17 -1.58
N CYS A 233 14.05 0.95 -2.65
CA CYS A 233 14.65 -0.34 -2.96
C CYS A 233 15.62 -0.81 -1.86
N ASP A 234 16.40 0.09 -1.25
CA ASP A 234 17.42 -0.28 -0.25
C ASP A 234 17.08 0.09 1.20
N PHE A 235 16.22 1.09 1.45
CA PHE A 235 15.93 1.65 2.77
C PHE A 235 14.53 1.30 3.33
N LYS A 236 13.67 0.62 2.56
CA LYS A 236 12.38 0.02 3.01
C LYS A 236 11.41 0.97 3.75
N GLU A 237 11.16 2.16 3.22
CA GLU A 237 10.14 3.07 3.79
C GLU A 237 8.69 2.73 3.39
N PRO A 238 7.71 2.84 4.33
CA PRO A 238 6.33 3.10 3.98
C PRO A 238 6.22 4.50 3.35
N GLY A 239 5.46 4.62 2.25
CA GLY A 239 5.35 5.88 1.51
C GLY A 239 4.71 6.99 2.32
N GLU A 240 5.27 8.20 2.22
CA GLU A 240 4.58 9.45 2.58
C GLU A 240 3.50 9.76 1.54
N GLU A 241 2.39 10.36 2.00
CA GLU A 241 1.31 10.86 1.14
C GLU A 241 1.82 12.05 0.33
N ILE A 242 1.93 11.87 -0.99
CA ILE A 242 2.12 12.98 -1.93
C ILE A 242 0.81 13.15 -2.66
N GLU A 243 0.05 14.18 -2.27
CA GLU A 243 -1.17 14.64 -2.94
C GLU A 243 -0.82 15.35 -4.26
N GLN A 244 -0.35 14.61 -5.26
CA GLN A 244 -0.30 15.11 -6.64
C GLN A 244 -1.20 14.25 -7.53
N ASP A 245 -2.07 14.90 -8.29
CA ASP A 245 -2.87 14.30 -9.37
C ASP A 245 -1.92 13.78 -10.47
N LEU A 246 -1.43 12.56 -10.27
CA LEU A 246 -0.61 11.86 -11.23
C LEU A 246 -1.52 11.15 -12.21
N ASP A 247 -1.77 11.82 -13.32
CA ASP A 247 -2.41 11.25 -14.50
C ASP A 247 -1.54 10.12 -15.07
N SER A 248 -1.77 8.92 -14.54
CA SER A 248 -1.20 7.69 -15.06
C SER A 248 -2.34 6.73 -15.36
N ALA A 249 -3.16 7.10 -16.34
CA ALA A 249 -4.08 6.17 -17.00
C ALA A 249 -3.24 5.11 -17.75
N HIS A 250 -2.69 4.16 -17.00
CA HIS A 250 -2.00 3.01 -17.56
C HIS A 250 -3.03 2.06 -18.15
N GLU A 251 -2.83 1.65 -19.40
CA GLU A 251 -3.62 0.60 -20.01
C GLU A 251 -3.35 -0.72 -19.28
N CYS A 252 -4.35 -1.18 -18.53
CA CYS A 252 -4.33 -2.46 -17.84
C CYS A 252 -4.37 -3.59 -18.90
N PRO A 253 -3.40 -4.53 -18.89
CA PRO A 253 -3.37 -5.68 -19.80
C PRO A 253 -4.73 -6.38 -19.90
N GLN A 254 -5.12 -6.82 -21.10
CA GLN A 254 -6.48 -7.31 -21.34
C GLN A 254 -6.85 -8.49 -20.42
N TYR A 255 -5.88 -9.38 -20.17
CA TYR A 255 -6.06 -10.53 -19.26
C TYR A 255 -6.16 -10.13 -17.77
N MET A 256 -5.49 -9.05 -17.38
CA MET A 256 -5.39 -8.59 -16.00
C MET A 256 -6.75 -8.05 -15.51
N CYS A 257 -7.10 -8.34 -14.25
CA CYS A 257 -8.31 -7.78 -13.67
C CYS A 257 -8.10 -6.30 -13.33
N LYS A 258 -8.91 -5.39 -13.92
CA LYS A 258 -8.84 -3.95 -13.58
C LYS A 258 -9.06 -3.66 -12.11
N TRP A 259 -9.89 -4.45 -11.40
CA TRP A 259 -10.05 -4.30 -9.95
C TRP A 259 -8.77 -4.67 -9.19
N ALA A 260 -8.12 -5.78 -9.54
CA ALA A 260 -6.85 -6.19 -8.93
C ALA A 260 -5.76 -5.16 -9.17
N PHE A 261 -5.69 -4.61 -10.38
CA PHE A 261 -4.77 -3.55 -10.73
C PHE A 261 -5.07 -2.26 -9.94
N ARG A 262 -6.34 -1.86 -9.84
CA ARG A 262 -6.74 -0.69 -9.05
C ARG A 262 -6.44 -0.87 -7.57
N LEU A 263 -6.60 -2.06 -7.00
CA LEU A 263 -6.20 -2.34 -5.61
C LEU A 263 -4.71 -2.01 -5.40
N LEU A 264 -3.85 -2.49 -6.31
CA LEU A 264 -2.42 -2.21 -6.26
C LEU A 264 -2.12 -0.71 -6.42
N GLN A 265 -2.79 -0.01 -7.35
CA GLN A 265 -2.62 1.43 -7.57
C GLN A 265 -3.13 2.28 -6.40
N SER A 266 -4.15 1.80 -5.68
CA SER A 266 -4.75 2.52 -4.54
C SER A 266 -3.99 2.36 -3.24
N ASP A 267 -2.97 1.51 -3.20
CA ASP A 267 -2.11 1.37 -2.03
C ASP A 267 -1.27 2.63 -1.85
N ARG A 268 -1.23 3.19 -0.63
CA ARG A 268 -0.45 4.39 -0.29
C ARG A 268 1.01 4.28 -0.72
N SER A 269 1.55 3.06 -0.66
CA SER A 269 2.94 2.78 -1.00
C SER A 269 3.19 2.77 -2.51
N ALA A 270 2.12 2.70 -3.31
CA ALA A 270 2.14 2.73 -4.76
C ALA A 270 2.16 4.16 -5.34
N VAL A 271 2.04 5.19 -4.49
CA VAL A 271 2.20 6.59 -4.88
C VAL A 271 3.54 6.79 -5.58
N CYS A 272 3.47 7.39 -6.78
CA CYS A 272 4.58 7.64 -7.70
C CYS A 272 5.32 6.39 -8.21
N GLN A 273 4.72 5.20 -8.14
CA GLN A 273 5.28 3.99 -8.75
C GLN A 273 4.91 3.89 -10.24
N ASP A 274 5.81 3.30 -11.03
CA ASP A 274 5.59 3.06 -12.46
C ASP A 274 5.12 1.63 -12.72
N PHE A 275 3.89 1.48 -13.20
CA PHE A 275 3.28 0.17 -13.42
C PHE A 275 3.55 -0.41 -14.82
N ARG A 276 4.17 0.36 -15.74
CA ARG A 276 4.33 -0.08 -17.13
C ARG A 276 5.19 -1.34 -17.26
N ARG A 277 6.24 -1.48 -16.45
CA ARG A 277 7.07 -2.70 -16.43
C ARG A 277 6.27 -3.89 -15.91
N LEU A 278 5.50 -3.72 -14.84
CA LEU A 278 4.60 -4.74 -14.31
C LEU A 278 3.61 -5.21 -15.37
N CYS A 279 2.94 -4.27 -16.06
CA CYS A 279 1.99 -4.59 -17.12
C CYS A 279 2.66 -5.34 -18.29
N ALA A 280 3.85 -4.91 -18.72
CA ALA A 280 4.59 -5.56 -19.80
C ALA A 280 5.00 -7.00 -19.42
N VAL A 281 5.58 -7.19 -18.24
CA VAL A 281 6.00 -8.52 -17.74
C VAL A 281 4.79 -9.45 -17.58
N PHE A 282 3.64 -8.92 -17.14
CA PHE A 282 2.42 -9.70 -17.02
C PHE A 282 1.87 -10.12 -18.39
N GLU A 283 1.85 -9.22 -19.38
CA GLU A 283 1.40 -9.54 -20.74
C GLU A 283 2.36 -10.54 -21.42
N GLU A 284 3.67 -10.42 -21.20
CA GLU A 284 4.69 -11.37 -21.67
C GLU A 284 4.48 -12.77 -21.05
N ALA A 285 4.04 -12.85 -19.80
CA ALA A 285 3.72 -14.12 -19.12
C ALA A 285 2.41 -14.76 -19.61
N PHE A 286 1.45 -13.96 -20.10
CA PHE A 286 0.13 -14.41 -20.53
C PHE A 286 -0.27 -13.87 -21.92
N PRO A 287 0.52 -14.13 -22.97
CA PRO A 287 0.36 -13.46 -24.25
C PRO A 287 -0.99 -13.81 -24.91
N GLY A 288 -1.76 -12.78 -25.28
CA GLY A 288 -3.02 -12.94 -26.03
C GLY A 288 -4.16 -13.60 -25.28
N ARG A 289 -4.05 -13.71 -23.94
CA ARG A 289 -5.10 -14.35 -23.13
C ARG A 289 -6.33 -13.48 -22.97
N GLN A 290 -7.50 -14.13 -23.06
CA GLN A 290 -8.79 -13.47 -22.90
C GLN A 290 -9.13 -13.23 -21.42
N PRO A 291 -9.77 -12.08 -21.10
CA PRO A 291 -10.12 -11.73 -19.72
C PRO A 291 -11.03 -12.77 -19.08
N ARG A 292 -10.93 -12.90 -17.75
CA ARG A 292 -11.75 -13.85 -16.95
C ARG A 292 -12.76 -13.18 -16.02
N CYS A 293 -12.90 -11.85 -16.11
CA CYS A 293 -13.67 -11.09 -15.13
C CYS A 293 -15.18 -11.26 -15.28
N ILE A 294 -15.68 -11.32 -16.52
CA ILE A 294 -17.10 -11.45 -16.82
C ILE A 294 -17.25 -12.54 -17.87
N LEU A 295 -17.85 -13.67 -17.48
CA LEU A 295 -18.14 -14.82 -18.31
C LEU A 295 -19.66 -14.99 -18.39
N ASN A 296 -20.26 -14.76 -19.55
CA ASN A 296 -21.67 -15.09 -19.78
C ASN A 296 -21.75 -16.11 -20.90
N SER A 297 -22.63 -17.11 -20.79
CA SER A 297 -22.73 -18.22 -21.76
C SER A 297 -23.08 -17.77 -23.19
N ARG A 298 -23.51 -16.51 -23.36
CA ARG A 298 -23.88 -15.89 -24.64
C ARG A 298 -22.94 -14.76 -25.08
N THR A 299 -21.97 -14.33 -24.27
CA THR A 299 -21.11 -13.18 -24.60
C THR A 299 -19.64 -13.53 -24.57
N VAL A 300 -18.85 -12.80 -25.37
CA VAL A 300 -17.37 -12.85 -25.33
C VAL A 300 -16.89 -12.54 -23.90
N PRO A 301 -15.84 -13.21 -23.39
CA PRO A 301 -15.25 -12.86 -22.11
C PRO A 301 -14.85 -11.39 -22.05
N LEU A 302 -15.22 -10.69 -20.98
CA LEU A 302 -14.93 -9.26 -20.81
C LEU A 302 -14.12 -9.00 -19.54
N GLN A 303 -13.26 -7.98 -19.63
CA GLN A 303 -12.56 -7.40 -18.48
C GLN A 303 -13.54 -6.52 -17.70
N CYS A 304 -13.53 -6.60 -16.36
CA CYS A 304 -14.34 -5.69 -15.52
C CYS A 304 -13.87 -4.25 -15.70
N ASP A 305 -14.71 -3.27 -15.37
CA ASP A 305 -14.35 -1.83 -15.37
C ASP A 305 -13.37 -1.45 -14.25
N GLY A 306 -13.24 -2.30 -13.22
CA GLY A 306 -12.42 -2.07 -12.04
C GLY A 306 -13.02 -1.08 -11.04
N LEU A 307 -14.28 -0.67 -11.18
CA LEU A 307 -14.93 0.31 -10.29
C LEU A 307 -15.49 -0.32 -9.02
N SER A 308 -15.87 -1.60 -9.06
CA SER A 308 -16.30 -2.36 -7.88
C SER A 308 -15.90 -3.83 -7.94
N VAL A 309 -15.66 -4.43 -6.77
CA VAL A 309 -15.58 -5.89 -6.59
C VAL A 309 -16.85 -6.58 -7.12
N ASP A 310 -18.00 -5.96 -6.91
CA ASP A 310 -19.31 -6.55 -7.22
C ASP A 310 -19.53 -6.72 -8.73
N ASP A 311 -18.84 -5.93 -9.56
CA ASP A 311 -18.93 -5.94 -11.02
C ASP A 311 -17.96 -6.94 -11.67
N CYS A 312 -17.15 -7.64 -10.85
CA CYS A 312 -16.21 -8.64 -11.30
C CYS A 312 -16.63 -10.04 -10.82
N GLN A 313 -16.99 -10.92 -11.76
CA GLN A 313 -17.45 -12.27 -11.45
C GLN A 313 -16.36 -13.16 -10.87
N ARG A 314 -15.07 -12.82 -11.04
CA ARG A 314 -13.93 -13.45 -10.31
C ARG A 314 -14.14 -13.46 -8.81
N PHE A 315 -14.81 -12.43 -8.27
CA PHE A 315 -15.10 -12.29 -6.85
C PHE A 315 -16.55 -12.63 -6.52
N ARG A 316 -17.51 -12.13 -7.33
CA ARG A 316 -18.93 -12.31 -7.07
C ARG A 316 -19.70 -12.74 -8.33
N GLY A 317 -20.18 -13.97 -8.34
CA GLY A 317 -21.12 -14.46 -9.36
C GLY A 317 -20.59 -15.59 -10.25
N LEU A 318 -19.30 -15.92 -10.21
CA LEU A 318 -18.83 -17.19 -10.78
C LEU A 318 -19.40 -18.37 -10.00
N GLN A 319 -20.01 -19.31 -10.73
CA GLN A 319 -20.35 -20.60 -10.17
C GLN A 319 -19.05 -21.34 -9.85
N ILE A 320 -18.79 -21.57 -8.56
CA ILE A 320 -17.63 -22.31 -8.11
C ILE A 320 -18.02 -23.78 -8.10
N THR A 321 -17.39 -24.57 -8.96
CA THR A 321 -17.41 -26.02 -8.84
C THR A 321 -16.30 -26.40 -7.88
N ASP A 322 -16.67 -26.68 -6.64
CA ASP A 322 -15.75 -27.20 -5.64
C ASP A 322 -15.00 -28.39 -6.24
N GLN A 323 -13.72 -28.49 -5.87
CA GLN A 323 -13.00 -29.73 -6.11
C GLN A 323 -12.88 -30.09 -7.61
N SER A 324 -12.93 -29.10 -8.51
CA SER A 324 -12.75 -29.21 -9.97
C SER A 324 -11.30 -29.10 -10.44
N ALA A 325 -10.37 -28.69 -9.58
CA ALA A 325 -8.95 -28.65 -9.88
C ALA A 325 -8.29 -30.00 -9.60
N HIS A 326 -7.37 -30.40 -10.47
CA HIS A 326 -6.66 -31.68 -10.40
C HIS A 326 -5.17 -31.48 -10.68
N ASP A 327 -4.35 -32.43 -10.24
CA ASP A 327 -2.98 -32.51 -10.71
C ASP A 327 -2.94 -33.00 -12.17
N HIS A 328 -2.11 -32.36 -13.00
CA HIS A 328 -1.97 -32.67 -14.42
C HIS A 328 -1.54 -34.13 -14.68
N GLN A 329 -0.97 -34.79 -13.67
CA GLN A 329 -0.51 -36.17 -13.74
C GLN A 329 -1.65 -37.22 -13.67
N VAL A 330 -2.89 -36.81 -13.34
CA VAL A 330 -4.01 -37.76 -13.15
C VAL A 330 -5.22 -37.36 -13.98
N PRO A 331 -5.75 -38.24 -14.85
CA PRO A 331 -7.00 -37.98 -15.56
C PRO A 331 -8.17 -37.76 -14.57
N VAL A 332 -8.91 -36.66 -14.75
CA VAL A 332 -10.01 -36.22 -13.86
C VAL A 332 -10.98 -37.36 -13.51
N ARG A 333 -11.36 -38.19 -14.49
CA ARG A 333 -12.33 -39.29 -14.33
C ARG A 333 -11.85 -40.42 -13.41
N LEU A 334 -10.53 -40.52 -13.20
CA LEU A 334 -9.91 -41.55 -12.37
C LEU A 334 -9.59 -41.05 -10.96
N CYS A 335 -9.73 -39.75 -10.70
CA CYS A 335 -9.41 -39.16 -9.41
C CYS A 335 -10.53 -39.44 -8.39
N ARG A 336 -10.18 -40.12 -7.30
CA ARG A 336 -11.11 -40.42 -6.21
C ARG A 336 -11.27 -39.23 -5.27
N ARG A 337 -12.32 -39.28 -4.44
CA ARG A 337 -12.56 -38.36 -3.33
C ARG A 337 -12.12 -39.00 -2.02
N LEU A 338 -11.35 -38.25 -1.25
CA LEU A 338 -10.96 -38.59 0.12
C LEU A 338 -11.80 -37.76 1.09
N PHE A 339 -12.30 -38.40 2.14
CA PHE A 339 -13.13 -37.75 3.17
C PHE A 339 -12.43 -37.79 4.52
N TRP A 340 -12.88 -37.01 5.50
CA TRP A 340 -12.28 -37.09 6.83
C TRP A 340 -12.55 -38.41 7.53
N ASP A 341 -11.61 -38.85 8.35
CA ASP A 341 -11.93 -39.70 9.49
C ASP A 341 -12.33 -38.81 10.68
N GLU A 342 -13.64 -38.66 10.90
CA GLU A 342 -14.20 -37.81 11.95
C GLU A 342 -13.68 -38.17 13.35
N ILE A 343 -13.44 -39.46 13.60
CA ILE A 343 -12.94 -39.94 14.88
C ILE A 343 -11.53 -39.40 15.13
N SER A 344 -10.61 -39.52 14.17
CA SER A 344 -9.27 -38.95 14.28
C SER A 344 -9.30 -37.42 14.40
N TYR A 345 -10.18 -36.74 13.64
CA TYR A 345 -10.33 -35.28 13.69
C TYR A 345 -10.73 -34.80 15.09
N ARG A 346 -11.72 -35.45 15.71
CA ARG A 346 -12.24 -35.08 17.04
C ARG A 346 -11.29 -35.43 18.18
N ARG A 347 -10.40 -36.42 18.00
CA ARG A 347 -9.37 -36.76 19.00
C ARG A 347 -8.31 -35.68 19.17
N VAL A 348 -8.06 -34.89 18.12
CA VAL A 348 -7.10 -33.80 18.17
C VAL A 348 -7.71 -32.62 18.92
N SER A 349 -7.05 -32.18 19.98
CA SER A 349 -7.30 -30.88 20.61
C SER A 349 -6.45 -29.80 19.94
N GLY A 350 -7.03 -28.64 19.62
CA GLY A 350 -6.28 -27.53 19.02
C GLY A 350 -6.33 -27.51 17.49
N ALA A 351 -5.30 -26.98 16.85
CA ALA A 351 -5.22 -26.94 15.39
C ALA A 351 -5.13 -28.35 14.77
N ARG A 352 -6.03 -28.72 13.85
CA ARG A 352 -6.02 -30.02 13.15
C ARG A 352 -5.30 -29.91 11.81
N ALA A 353 -4.41 -30.84 11.52
CA ALA A 353 -3.73 -30.99 10.23
C ALA A 353 -3.89 -32.45 9.72
N VAL A 354 -3.72 -32.66 8.42
CA VAL A 354 -3.78 -33.97 7.78
C VAL A 354 -2.40 -34.65 7.90
N CYS A 355 -2.36 -35.88 8.42
CA CYS A 355 -1.17 -36.72 8.48
C CYS A 355 -0.75 -37.15 7.07
N ILE A 356 0.55 -37.20 6.78
CA ILE A 356 1.07 -37.65 5.47
C ILE A 356 1.63 -39.08 5.49
N ASP A 357 1.93 -39.64 6.65
CA ASP A 357 2.62 -40.94 6.77
C ASP A 357 1.64 -42.12 6.73
N ASP A 358 0.41 -41.91 7.18
CA ASP A 358 -0.69 -42.84 6.99
C ASP A 358 -1.27 -42.63 5.58
N GLY A 359 -0.95 -43.51 4.63
CA GLY A 359 -1.70 -43.56 3.37
C GLY A 359 -3.20 -43.65 3.67
N PRO A 360 -4.09 -43.03 2.87
CA PRO A 360 -5.49 -42.90 3.23
C PRO A 360 -6.12 -44.29 3.40
N ALA A 361 -6.29 -44.74 4.64
CA ALA A 361 -6.94 -45.99 4.95
C ALA A 361 -8.42 -45.84 4.60
N ASP A 362 -8.95 -46.73 3.77
CA ASP A 362 -10.38 -46.73 3.39
C ASP A 362 -10.87 -45.39 2.77
N ASN A 363 -10.03 -44.73 1.96
CA ASN A 363 -10.30 -43.40 1.38
C ASN A 363 -10.56 -42.28 2.42
N ARG A 364 -10.02 -42.43 3.64
CA ARG A 364 -10.14 -41.43 4.70
C ARG A 364 -8.83 -40.69 4.96
N LEU A 365 -8.94 -39.41 5.24
CA LEU A 365 -7.87 -38.54 5.73
C LEU A 365 -7.77 -38.69 7.25
N ILE A 366 -6.56 -38.98 7.72
CA ILE A 366 -6.24 -39.08 9.15
C ILE A 366 -5.69 -37.74 9.63
N TYR A 367 -6.09 -37.33 10.84
CA TYR A 367 -5.72 -36.04 11.40
C TYR A 367 -4.78 -36.16 12.60
N CYS A 368 -3.86 -35.20 12.70
CA CYS A 368 -2.98 -34.97 13.83
C CYS A 368 -3.04 -33.49 14.26
N ALA A 369 -2.37 -33.14 15.36
CA ALA A 369 -2.17 -31.73 15.71
C ALA A 369 -1.25 -31.05 14.70
N ALA A 370 -1.59 -29.82 14.29
CA ALA A 370 -0.66 -28.99 13.53
C ALA A 370 0.56 -28.64 14.39
N SER A 371 1.73 -28.55 13.77
CA SER A 371 3.01 -28.36 14.45
C SER A 371 3.95 -27.48 13.62
N ARG A 372 5.19 -27.31 14.10
CA ARG A 372 6.25 -26.62 13.36
C ARG A 372 6.69 -27.35 12.10
N ASP A 373 6.34 -28.63 11.96
CA ASP A 373 6.59 -29.45 10.78
C ASP A 373 5.33 -29.63 9.93
N THR A 374 4.38 -28.69 10.01
CA THR A 374 3.21 -28.64 9.15
C THR A 374 3.47 -27.76 7.92
N LEU A 375 3.02 -28.22 6.76
CA LEU A 375 2.91 -27.43 5.53
C LEU A 375 1.52 -26.78 5.47
N THR A 376 1.40 -25.46 5.47
CA THR A 376 0.12 -24.78 5.22
C THR A 376 -0.08 -24.53 3.73
N ILE A 377 -1.30 -24.73 3.25
CA ILE A 377 -1.68 -24.48 1.86
C ILE A 377 -2.70 -23.34 1.85
N SER A 378 -2.30 -22.23 1.26
CA SER A 378 -3.13 -21.06 1.05
C SER A 378 -3.58 -21.03 -0.40
N HIS A 379 -4.87 -21.22 -0.65
CA HIS A 379 -5.39 -21.46 -1.99
C HIS A 379 -6.60 -20.57 -2.28
N VAL A 380 -6.87 -20.33 -3.57
CA VAL A 380 -8.08 -19.60 -3.97
C VAL A 380 -9.24 -20.58 -4.13
N TRP A 381 -10.24 -20.48 -3.25
CA TRP A 381 -11.42 -21.36 -3.25
C TRP A 381 -12.08 -21.50 -4.65
N SER A 382 -12.28 -20.37 -5.33
CA SER A 382 -12.93 -20.31 -6.65
C SER A 382 -12.09 -20.88 -7.79
N HIS A 383 -10.84 -21.28 -7.55
CA HIS A 383 -10.00 -21.94 -8.56
C HIS A 383 -10.24 -23.44 -8.66
N GLY A 384 -11.15 -23.99 -7.84
CA GLY A 384 -11.58 -25.39 -7.92
C GLY A 384 -10.95 -26.31 -6.88
N GLN A 385 -10.27 -25.77 -5.89
CA GLN A 385 -9.67 -26.54 -4.78
C GLN A 385 -10.46 -26.39 -3.46
N GLY A 386 -11.53 -25.60 -3.47
CA GLY A 386 -12.47 -25.49 -2.36
C GLY A 386 -13.25 -26.78 -2.12
N GLY A 387 -13.74 -26.96 -0.90
CA GLY A 387 -14.56 -28.10 -0.54
C GLY A 387 -14.75 -28.28 0.96
N ARG A 388 -15.34 -29.41 1.36
CA ARG A 388 -15.61 -29.73 2.77
C ARG A 388 -15.23 -31.18 3.08
N PRO A 389 -14.68 -31.46 4.27
CA PRO A 389 -14.09 -32.77 4.60
C PRO A 389 -15.11 -33.90 4.75
N GLU A 390 -16.37 -33.60 5.07
CA GLU A 390 -17.37 -34.60 5.41
C GLU A 390 -17.78 -35.48 4.22
N ILE A 391 -18.25 -36.71 4.50
CA ILE A 391 -18.77 -37.66 3.50
C ILE A 391 -19.94 -37.07 2.71
N ASN A 392 -20.80 -36.30 3.37
CA ASN A 392 -21.91 -35.58 2.73
C ASN A 392 -21.49 -34.23 2.12
N GLY A 393 -20.19 -33.89 2.21
CA GLY A 393 -19.57 -32.73 1.60
C GLY A 393 -18.99 -33.07 0.23
N THR A 394 -17.86 -32.46 -0.11
CA THR A 394 -17.19 -32.64 -1.42
C THR A 394 -15.91 -33.46 -1.35
N GLY A 395 -15.35 -33.64 -0.15
CA GLY A 395 -14.06 -34.28 0.08
C GLY A 395 -12.89 -33.52 -0.55
N LEU A 396 -11.73 -34.17 -0.60
CA LEU A 396 -10.53 -33.71 -1.29
C LEU A 396 -10.20 -34.66 -2.45
N ASN A 397 -9.83 -34.13 -3.61
CA ASN A 397 -9.29 -34.90 -4.71
C ASN A 397 -8.02 -35.65 -4.27
N GLU A 398 -8.00 -36.97 -4.47
CA GLU A 398 -6.86 -37.83 -4.14
C GLU A 398 -5.57 -37.35 -4.81
N CYS A 399 -5.63 -36.88 -6.06
CA CYS A 399 -4.46 -36.33 -6.75
C CYS A 399 -3.88 -35.07 -6.06
N LEU A 400 -4.73 -34.22 -5.47
CA LEU A 400 -4.29 -33.04 -4.72
C LEU A 400 -3.66 -33.47 -3.39
N HIS A 401 -4.27 -34.42 -2.69
CA HIS A 401 -3.67 -35.02 -1.48
C HIS A 401 -2.27 -35.59 -1.79
N ILE A 402 -2.14 -36.40 -2.84
CA ILE A 402 -0.84 -36.96 -3.26
C ILE A 402 0.18 -35.86 -3.56
N ARG A 403 -0.22 -34.81 -4.30
CA ARG A 403 0.64 -33.66 -4.59
C ARG A 403 1.14 -33.02 -3.30
N TYR A 404 0.25 -32.71 -2.37
CA TYR A 404 0.61 -32.04 -1.12
C TYR A 404 1.43 -32.92 -0.20
N CYS A 405 1.18 -34.23 -0.14
CA CYS A 405 2.04 -35.17 0.58
C CYS A 405 3.45 -35.22 -0.01
N ARG A 406 3.60 -35.20 -1.35
CA ARG A 406 4.92 -35.16 -1.99
C ARG A 406 5.67 -33.87 -1.66
N ILE A 407 5.01 -32.73 -1.76
CA ILE A 407 5.61 -31.42 -1.43
C ILE A 407 5.94 -31.35 0.07
N ALA A 408 5.05 -31.80 0.95
CA ALA A 408 5.29 -31.86 2.39
C ALA A 408 6.56 -32.68 2.70
N ARG A 409 6.71 -33.87 2.12
CA ARG A 409 7.91 -34.70 2.29
C ARG A 409 9.17 -34.05 1.73
N GLN A 410 9.08 -33.36 0.59
CA GLN A 410 10.21 -32.62 -0.01
C GLN A 410 10.77 -31.57 0.96
N PHE A 411 9.91 -30.95 1.78
CA PHE A 411 10.29 -29.95 2.77
C PHE A 411 10.32 -30.52 4.20
N GLU A 412 10.39 -31.85 4.35
CA GLU A 412 10.48 -32.55 5.64
C GLU A 412 9.37 -32.12 6.62
N CYS A 413 8.16 -31.91 6.11
CA CYS A 413 6.95 -31.75 6.92
C CYS A 413 6.37 -33.13 7.23
N THR A 414 5.65 -33.26 8.34
CA THR A 414 4.97 -34.50 8.80
C THR A 414 3.45 -34.43 8.58
N SER A 415 2.93 -33.25 8.28
CA SER A 415 1.50 -33.00 8.08
C SER A 415 1.30 -31.81 7.14
N TYR A 416 0.09 -31.67 6.61
CA TYR A 416 -0.30 -30.43 5.93
C TYR A 416 -1.65 -29.92 6.44
N TRP A 417 -1.81 -28.59 6.40
CA TRP A 417 -3.06 -27.92 6.68
C TRP A 417 -3.60 -27.26 5.41
N MET A 418 -4.89 -27.44 5.17
CA MET A 418 -5.64 -26.76 4.13
C MET A 418 -7.07 -26.64 4.64
N ASP A 419 -7.70 -25.49 4.43
CA ASP A 419 -9.08 -25.20 4.83
C ASP A 419 -10.10 -26.23 4.29
N THR A 420 -9.95 -26.71 3.05
CA THR A 420 -10.82 -27.74 2.45
C THR A 420 -10.93 -29.01 3.28
N PRO A 421 -9.83 -29.70 3.67
CA PRO A 421 -9.90 -30.87 4.54
C PRO A 421 -9.95 -30.54 6.04
N CYS A 422 -9.63 -29.32 6.50
CA CYS A 422 -9.48 -29.04 7.93
C CYS A 422 -10.63 -28.20 8.53
N ILE A 423 -11.49 -27.57 7.72
CA ILE A 423 -12.60 -26.75 8.19
C ILE A 423 -13.95 -27.39 7.81
N PRO A 424 -14.62 -28.07 8.75
CA PRO A 424 -15.91 -28.70 8.51
C PRO A 424 -17.05 -27.68 8.34
N GLN A 425 -18.19 -28.18 7.91
CA GLN A 425 -19.48 -27.51 7.80
C GLN A 425 -20.14 -27.31 9.17
N ASP A 426 -19.92 -28.22 10.13
CA ASP A 426 -20.46 -28.13 11.50
C ASP A 426 -20.12 -26.77 12.14
N HIS A 427 -21.13 -26.08 12.65
CA HIS A 427 -20.98 -24.70 13.14
C HIS A 427 -20.06 -24.56 14.36
N HIS A 428 -19.96 -25.57 15.22
CA HIS A 428 -19.11 -25.52 16.40
C HIS A 428 -17.66 -25.82 16.01
N LEU A 429 -17.43 -26.93 15.31
CA LEU A 429 -16.11 -27.32 14.84
C LEU A 429 -15.52 -26.30 13.86
N ARG A 430 -16.35 -25.68 13.01
CA ARG A 430 -15.93 -24.59 12.12
C ARG A 430 -15.40 -23.40 12.90
N ARG A 431 -16.15 -22.93 13.90
CA ARG A 431 -15.75 -21.79 14.72
C ARG A 431 -14.47 -22.10 15.50
N GLU A 432 -14.35 -23.31 16.01
CA GLU A 432 -13.15 -23.81 16.66
C GLU A 432 -11.95 -23.84 15.68
N ALA A 433 -12.08 -24.45 14.51
CA ALA A 433 -11.02 -24.52 13.51
C ALA A 433 -10.56 -23.12 13.05
N ILE A 434 -11.51 -22.20 12.82
CA ILE A 434 -11.19 -20.80 12.46
C ILE A 434 -10.41 -20.10 13.57
N SER A 435 -10.71 -20.37 14.84
CA SER A 435 -10.00 -19.75 15.97
C SER A 435 -8.51 -20.10 16.03
N TYR A 436 -8.09 -21.20 15.38
CA TYR A 436 -6.69 -21.62 15.30
C TYR A 436 -5.98 -21.19 14.01
N ILE A 437 -6.63 -20.52 13.05
CA ILE A 437 -6.00 -20.16 11.75
C ILE A 437 -4.72 -19.32 11.94
N ASN A 438 -4.76 -18.31 12.81
CA ASN A 438 -3.58 -17.49 13.08
C ASN A 438 -2.39 -18.33 13.55
N GLU A 439 -2.64 -19.23 14.50
CA GLU A 439 -1.64 -20.13 15.05
C GLU A 439 -1.08 -21.08 13.99
N VAL A 440 -1.97 -21.70 13.21
CA VAL A 440 -1.61 -22.63 12.15
C VAL A 440 -0.63 -21.98 11.16
N PHE A 441 -0.96 -20.81 10.62
CA PHE A 441 -0.10 -20.14 9.64
C PHE A 441 1.18 -19.57 10.26
N ALA A 442 1.10 -19.03 11.48
CA ALA A 442 2.25 -18.46 12.18
C ALA A 442 3.29 -19.51 12.58
N ARG A 443 2.84 -20.71 12.98
CA ARG A 443 3.72 -21.75 13.56
C ARG A 443 4.15 -22.82 12.57
N SER A 444 3.49 -22.94 11.42
CA SER A 444 3.83 -23.92 10.38
C SER A 444 5.19 -23.65 9.75
N LYS A 445 5.82 -24.70 9.22
CA LYS A 445 7.15 -24.63 8.60
C LYS A 445 7.18 -23.67 7.42
N MET A 446 6.13 -23.72 6.61
CA MET A 446 5.99 -22.92 5.41
C MET A 446 4.54 -22.81 4.97
N THR A 447 4.25 -21.73 4.24
CA THR A 447 2.97 -21.48 3.55
C THR A 447 3.15 -21.59 2.05
N LEU A 448 2.45 -22.53 1.42
CA LEU A 448 2.42 -22.74 -0.03
C LEU A 448 1.20 -22.06 -0.66
N ILE A 449 1.44 -21.11 -1.55
CA ILE A 449 0.42 -20.41 -2.32
C ILE A 449 0.05 -21.23 -3.56
N CYS A 450 -1.24 -21.48 -3.70
CA CYS A 450 -1.84 -22.12 -4.87
C CYS A 450 -2.81 -21.15 -5.57
N ASP A 451 -2.31 -20.43 -6.57
CA ASP A 451 -3.10 -19.57 -7.46
C ASP A 451 -3.01 -20.08 -8.90
N ARG A 452 -4.13 -20.05 -9.63
CA ARG A 452 -4.22 -20.50 -11.02
C ARG A 452 -3.17 -19.85 -11.93
N ASP A 453 -3.01 -18.53 -11.85
CA ASP A 453 -2.11 -17.82 -12.76
C ASP A 453 -0.64 -18.13 -12.41
N LEU A 454 -0.31 -18.24 -11.12
CA LEU A 454 1.04 -18.63 -10.66
C LEU A 454 1.40 -20.08 -11.02
N MET A 455 0.46 -21.02 -10.90
CA MET A 455 0.67 -22.43 -11.22
C MET A 455 0.86 -22.70 -12.72
N GLU A 456 0.65 -21.69 -13.58
CA GLU A 456 0.92 -21.79 -15.01
C GLU A 456 2.30 -21.25 -15.41
N LEU A 457 2.97 -20.50 -14.51
CA LEU A 457 4.30 -19.95 -14.78
C LEU A 457 5.37 -21.02 -14.75
N GLU A 458 6.26 -20.96 -15.73
CA GLU A 458 7.43 -21.83 -15.83
C GLU A 458 8.67 -21.11 -15.30
N VAL A 459 9.50 -21.83 -14.54
CA VAL A 459 10.71 -21.28 -13.93
C VAL A 459 11.92 -21.80 -14.67
N GLU A 460 12.53 -20.92 -15.46
CA GLU A 460 13.71 -21.25 -16.25
C GLU A 460 15.00 -20.94 -15.46
N GLY A 461 16.01 -21.79 -15.63
CA GLY A 461 17.35 -21.55 -15.09
C GLY A 461 18.24 -20.73 -16.03
N GLY A 462 19.41 -20.31 -15.56
CA GLY A 462 20.43 -19.68 -16.41
C GLY A 462 20.15 -18.22 -16.75
N THR A 463 20.23 -17.84 -18.03
CA THR A 463 20.09 -16.45 -18.48
C THR A 463 18.70 -15.87 -18.30
N ASN A 464 17.67 -16.74 -18.25
CA ASN A 464 16.26 -16.34 -18.15
C ASN A 464 15.73 -16.34 -16.71
N GLU A 465 16.58 -16.68 -15.74
CA GLU A 465 16.18 -16.82 -14.34
C GLU A 465 15.54 -15.54 -13.78
N VAL A 466 16.09 -14.37 -14.12
CA VAL A 466 15.57 -13.07 -13.64
C VAL A 466 14.18 -12.81 -14.21
N GLN A 467 13.97 -13.05 -15.51
CA GLN A 467 12.65 -12.89 -16.13
C GLN A 467 11.59 -13.77 -15.46
N SER A 468 11.91 -15.05 -15.17
CA SER A 468 10.96 -15.94 -14.48
C SER A 468 10.55 -15.40 -13.11
N TYR A 469 11.49 -14.88 -12.32
CA TYR A 469 11.13 -14.28 -11.02
C TYR A 469 10.39 -12.95 -11.16
N GLU A 470 10.72 -12.13 -12.16
CA GLU A 470 9.92 -10.93 -12.47
C GLU A 470 8.47 -11.30 -12.82
N SER A 471 8.25 -12.34 -13.64
CA SER A 471 6.91 -12.85 -13.96
C SER A 471 6.17 -13.35 -12.73
N ILE A 472 6.85 -14.06 -11.82
CA ILE A 472 6.26 -14.49 -10.54
C ILE A 472 5.82 -13.28 -9.72
N ILE A 473 6.70 -12.28 -9.54
CA ILE A 473 6.40 -11.08 -8.73
C ILE A 473 5.27 -10.26 -9.37
N ALA A 474 5.34 -9.98 -10.68
CA ALA A 474 4.31 -9.23 -11.39
C ALA A 474 2.94 -9.92 -11.29
N THR A 475 2.90 -11.24 -11.46
CA THR A 475 1.67 -12.04 -11.33
C THR A 475 1.17 -12.05 -9.89
N MET A 476 2.05 -12.29 -8.91
CA MET A 476 1.70 -12.35 -7.50
C MET A 476 1.06 -11.05 -7.00
N LEU A 477 1.53 -9.88 -7.47
CA LEU A 477 0.97 -8.57 -7.08
C LEU A 477 -0.50 -8.37 -7.50
N VAL A 478 -0.96 -9.02 -8.58
CA VAL A 478 -2.31 -8.81 -9.14
C VAL A 478 -3.15 -10.09 -9.24
N CYS A 479 -2.62 -11.23 -8.79
CA CYS A 479 -3.31 -12.51 -8.86
C CYS A 479 -4.53 -12.56 -7.94
N ASP A 480 -5.38 -13.55 -8.19
CA ASP A 480 -6.60 -13.78 -7.42
C ASP A 480 -6.31 -13.99 -5.91
N TRP A 481 -5.20 -14.64 -5.59
CA TRP A 481 -4.77 -14.84 -4.22
C TRP A 481 -4.49 -13.52 -3.50
N ASN A 482 -3.86 -12.52 -4.13
CA ASN A 482 -3.45 -11.30 -3.43
C ASN A 482 -4.58 -10.31 -3.11
N VAL A 483 -5.73 -10.48 -3.77
CA VAL A 483 -6.86 -9.52 -3.73
C VAL A 483 -8.03 -9.99 -2.84
N ARG A 484 -7.91 -11.15 -2.20
CA ARG A 484 -8.94 -11.73 -1.31
C ARG A 484 -8.59 -11.53 0.16
N ALA A 485 -9.62 -11.44 0.99
CA ALA A 485 -9.48 -11.12 2.41
C ALA A 485 -8.88 -12.27 3.23
N TRP A 486 -9.33 -13.51 3.00
CA TRP A 486 -8.80 -14.70 3.70
C TRP A 486 -7.33 -14.94 3.40
N THR A 487 -6.95 -14.91 2.12
CA THR A 487 -5.56 -15.10 1.68
C THR A 487 -4.64 -13.97 2.14
N LEU A 488 -5.14 -12.75 2.34
CA LEU A 488 -4.38 -11.68 3.01
C LEU A 488 -4.03 -12.05 4.46
N LEU A 489 -4.99 -12.56 5.24
CA LEU A 489 -4.73 -13.03 6.61
C LEU A 489 -3.68 -14.14 6.61
N GLU A 490 -3.85 -15.13 5.73
CA GLU A 490 -2.94 -16.26 5.56
C GLU A 490 -1.54 -15.79 5.16
N SER A 491 -1.45 -14.79 4.28
CA SER A 491 -0.20 -14.12 3.93
C SER A 491 0.48 -13.51 5.14
N ILE A 492 -0.25 -12.67 5.90
CA ILE A 492 0.33 -11.92 7.03
C ILE A 492 0.80 -12.86 8.13
N ARG A 493 0.05 -13.93 8.40
CA ARG A 493 0.41 -14.92 9.42
C ARG A 493 1.49 -15.88 8.93
N GLY A 494 1.53 -16.22 7.64
CA GLY A 494 2.53 -17.11 7.03
C GLY A 494 3.79 -16.43 6.49
N ARG A 495 3.92 -15.09 6.58
CA ARG A 495 4.93 -14.27 5.87
C ARG A 495 6.40 -14.60 6.13
N ARG A 496 6.71 -15.39 7.16
CA ARG A 496 8.09 -15.86 7.40
C ARG A 496 8.61 -16.72 6.26
N HIS A 497 7.76 -17.60 5.74
CA HIS A 497 8.14 -18.69 4.85
C HIS A 497 7.08 -18.90 3.78
N ILE A 498 6.89 -17.90 2.92
CA ILE A 498 5.97 -17.98 1.77
C ILE A 498 6.67 -18.60 0.57
N TYR A 499 5.99 -19.58 -0.04
CA TYR A 499 6.39 -20.24 -1.27
C TYR A 499 5.21 -20.22 -2.26
N VAL A 500 5.50 -20.16 -3.55
CA VAL A 500 4.50 -20.25 -4.62
C VAL A 500 4.63 -21.59 -5.33
N LEU A 501 3.50 -22.19 -5.65
CA LEU A 501 3.43 -23.36 -6.52
C LEU A 501 3.36 -22.88 -7.98
N CYS A 502 4.40 -23.19 -8.74
CA CYS A 502 4.50 -22.93 -10.18
C CYS A 502 4.19 -24.19 -10.99
N LYS A 503 4.25 -24.07 -12.32
CA LYS A 503 4.02 -25.17 -13.26
C LYS A 503 4.91 -26.37 -12.93
N ASN A 504 4.40 -27.57 -13.25
CA ASN A 504 5.05 -28.85 -12.98
C ASN A 504 5.34 -29.12 -11.50
N ASN A 505 4.54 -28.54 -10.59
CA ASN A 505 4.72 -28.63 -9.14
C ASN A 505 6.07 -28.06 -8.66
N THR A 506 6.64 -27.11 -9.39
CA THR A 506 7.87 -26.41 -8.98
C THR A 506 7.55 -25.46 -7.84
N VAL A 507 8.24 -25.59 -6.70
CA VAL A 507 8.00 -24.75 -5.52
C VAL A 507 9.10 -23.69 -5.40
N ILE A 508 8.72 -22.41 -5.42
CA ILE A 508 9.64 -21.27 -5.36
C ILE A 508 9.43 -20.46 -4.10
N SER A 509 10.51 -20.16 -3.38
CA SER A 509 10.46 -19.23 -2.26
C SER A 509 10.22 -17.79 -2.76
N VAL A 510 9.24 -17.10 -2.19
CA VAL A 510 8.98 -15.69 -2.49
C VAL A 510 10.17 -14.83 -2.09
N LYS A 511 10.83 -15.15 -0.97
CA LYS A 511 12.07 -14.49 -0.56
C LYS A 511 13.14 -14.59 -1.65
N LYS A 512 13.35 -15.78 -2.22
CA LYS A 512 14.31 -15.98 -3.31
C LYS A 512 13.94 -15.14 -4.54
N ALA A 513 12.67 -15.14 -4.94
CA ALA A 513 12.19 -14.34 -6.07
C ALA A 513 12.44 -12.83 -5.83
N LEU A 514 12.10 -12.34 -4.64
CA LEU A 514 12.35 -10.96 -4.21
C LEU A 514 13.85 -10.63 -4.21
N ASP A 515 14.70 -11.50 -3.65
CA ASP A 515 16.15 -11.29 -3.60
C ASP A 515 16.75 -11.18 -5.02
N VAL A 516 16.31 -12.05 -5.94
CA VAL A 516 16.79 -12.01 -7.33
C VAL A 516 16.33 -10.74 -8.05
N VAL A 517 15.05 -10.37 -7.93
CA VAL A 517 14.51 -9.15 -8.56
C VAL A 517 15.14 -7.90 -7.93
N HIS A 518 15.32 -7.87 -6.60
CA HIS A 518 15.97 -6.77 -5.88
C HIS A 518 17.44 -6.59 -6.25
N GLN A 519 18.17 -7.67 -6.52
CA GLN A 519 19.60 -7.58 -6.85
C GLN A 519 19.86 -7.37 -8.35
N ARG A 520 19.07 -8.01 -9.21
CA ARG A 520 19.34 -8.13 -10.66
C ARG A 520 18.21 -7.68 -11.56
N GLY A 521 16.96 -7.67 -11.07
CA GLY A 521 15.77 -7.26 -11.83
C GLY A 521 15.57 -5.75 -11.90
N HIS A 522 14.49 -5.34 -12.55
CA HIS A 522 14.15 -3.93 -12.72
C HIS A 522 13.71 -3.29 -11.38
N ILE A 523 14.17 -2.05 -11.11
CA ILE A 523 13.97 -1.42 -9.80
C ILE A 523 12.51 -1.06 -9.54
N ASP A 524 11.75 -0.63 -10.56
CA ASP A 524 10.32 -0.34 -10.44
C ASP A 524 9.50 -1.56 -9.97
N LEU A 525 9.79 -2.75 -10.48
CA LEU A 525 9.13 -3.98 -10.07
C LEU A 525 9.60 -4.41 -8.68
N ALA A 526 10.89 -4.24 -8.37
CA ALA A 526 11.43 -4.50 -7.04
C ALA A 526 10.78 -3.61 -5.98
N THR A 527 10.63 -2.31 -6.25
CA THR A 527 10.00 -1.36 -5.33
C THR A 527 8.53 -1.68 -5.14
N LEU A 528 7.78 -1.97 -6.21
CA LEU A 528 6.38 -2.43 -6.12
C LEU A 528 6.20 -3.70 -5.27
N ALA A 529 7.17 -4.62 -5.35
CA ALA A 529 7.13 -5.84 -4.55
C ALA A 529 7.46 -5.57 -3.07
N LEU A 530 8.45 -4.71 -2.81
CA LEU A 530 8.88 -4.31 -1.47
C LEU A 530 7.87 -3.42 -0.75
N THR A 531 6.93 -2.83 -1.48
CA THR A 531 5.83 -2.07 -0.89
C THR A 531 4.64 -2.93 -0.48
N SER A 532 4.57 -4.19 -0.93
CA SER A 532 3.54 -5.15 -0.53
C SER A 532 3.83 -5.80 0.82
N GLN A 533 3.72 -5.01 1.89
CA GLN A 533 4.15 -5.35 3.25
C GLN A 533 3.56 -6.64 3.81
N HIS A 534 2.35 -7.02 3.38
CA HIS A 534 1.67 -8.24 3.86
C HIS A 534 2.34 -9.53 3.38
N MET A 535 3.23 -9.47 2.37
CA MET A 535 3.97 -10.62 1.81
C MET A 535 5.43 -10.67 2.27
N LEU A 536 5.91 -9.64 2.98
CA LEU A 536 7.31 -9.55 3.41
C LEU A 536 7.50 -10.12 4.81
N PRO A 537 8.58 -10.87 5.07
CA PRO A 537 8.91 -11.28 6.43
C PRO A 537 9.14 -10.04 7.30
N TRP A 538 8.53 -10.03 8.49
CA TRP A 538 8.66 -8.91 9.43
C TRP A 538 10.13 -8.71 9.83
N LEU A 539 10.63 -7.47 9.77
CA LEU A 539 11.98 -7.16 10.22
C LEU A 539 12.01 -7.08 11.74
N ASP A 540 12.57 -8.11 12.36
CA ASP A 540 12.75 -8.28 13.81
C ASP A 540 13.86 -7.38 14.38
N ARG A 541 13.78 -6.06 14.18
CA ARG A 541 14.81 -5.12 14.69
C ARG A 541 14.54 -4.59 16.10
N LEU A 542 13.36 -4.80 16.69
CA LEU A 542 13.01 -4.20 17.99
C LEU A 542 12.51 -5.21 19.04
N SER A 543 12.35 -6.48 18.70
CA SER A 543 11.43 -7.37 19.43
C SER A 543 12.09 -8.38 20.38
N SER A 544 13.42 -8.47 20.40
CA SER A 544 14.14 -9.44 21.24
C SER A 544 14.12 -9.14 22.75
N SER A 545 13.49 -8.04 23.20
CA SER A 545 13.63 -7.54 24.58
C SER A 545 12.38 -7.62 25.46
N VAL A 546 11.22 -8.06 24.95
CA VAL A 546 9.98 -8.15 25.74
C VAL A 546 9.59 -9.63 26.00
N PRO A 547 9.65 -10.12 27.25
CA PRO A 547 9.22 -11.48 27.59
C PRO A 547 7.72 -11.71 27.30
N GLY A 548 7.37 -12.80 26.61
CA GLY A 548 5.98 -13.13 26.23
C GLY A 548 5.54 -12.57 24.86
N TYR A 549 6.45 -11.91 24.13
CA TYR A 549 6.20 -11.37 22.80
C TYR A 549 6.35 -12.45 21.73
N ASP A 550 5.26 -12.76 21.00
CA ASP A 550 5.29 -13.61 19.81
C ASP A 550 5.16 -12.72 18.55
N PRO A 551 6.27 -12.45 17.83
CA PRO A 551 6.27 -11.53 16.69
C PRO A 551 5.35 -11.95 15.53
N ASP A 552 4.91 -13.21 15.46
CA ASP A 552 4.03 -13.68 14.36
C ASP A 552 2.56 -13.47 14.62
N LEU A 553 2.21 -13.47 15.90
CA LEU A 553 0.85 -13.27 16.36
C LEU A 553 0.59 -11.80 16.70
N LEU A 554 1.50 -10.90 16.30
CA LEU A 554 1.31 -9.47 16.51
C LEU A 554 0.00 -9.00 15.88
N PRO A 555 -0.88 -8.39 16.67
CA PRO A 555 -2.09 -7.78 16.15
C PRO A 555 -1.74 -6.54 15.34
N LEU A 556 -2.40 -6.37 14.19
CA LEU A 556 -2.41 -5.10 13.50
C LEU A 556 -3.31 -4.11 14.24
N ARG A 557 -3.03 -2.81 14.10
CA ARG A 557 -3.96 -1.79 14.58
C ARG A 557 -5.26 -1.86 13.76
N ILE A 558 -6.38 -1.51 14.38
CA ILE A 558 -7.70 -1.54 13.72
C ILE A 558 -7.72 -0.76 12.40
N PRO A 559 -7.17 0.48 12.32
CA PRO A 559 -7.14 1.23 11.07
C PRO A 559 -6.30 0.58 9.97
N GLU A 560 -5.14 0.03 10.34
CA GLU A 560 -4.24 -0.66 9.41
C GLU A 560 -4.90 -1.92 8.83
N ALA A 561 -5.52 -2.75 9.69
CA ALA A 561 -6.28 -3.91 9.25
C ALA A 561 -7.47 -3.51 8.35
N THR A 562 -8.13 -2.39 8.64
CA THR A 562 -9.23 -1.86 7.81
C THR A 562 -8.71 -1.43 6.44
N LEU A 563 -7.62 -0.66 6.39
CA LEU A 563 -6.99 -0.20 5.15
C LEU A 563 -6.61 -1.39 4.24
N LEU A 564 -6.07 -2.47 4.81
CA LEU A 564 -5.73 -3.67 4.04
C LEU A 564 -6.99 -4.43 3.55
N LEU A 565 -8.10 -4.38 4.28
CA LEU A 565 -9.31 -5.13 3.93
C LEU A 565 -10.32 -4.34 3.09
N VAL A 566 -10.26 -3.01 3.08
CA VAL A 566 -11.31 -2.12 2.53
C VAL A 566 -11.70 -2.46 1.09
N ASN A 567 -10.71 -2.85 0.29
CA ASN A 567 -10.84 -3.18 -1.13
C ASN A 567 -10.67 -4.68 -1.44
N ARG A 568 -10.55 -5.54 -0.41
CA ARG A 568 -10.43 -7.00 -0.56
C ARG A 568 -11.76 -7.68 -0.21
N HIS A 569 -12.01 -8.82 -0.85
CA HIS A 569 -13.31 -9.50 -0.76
C HIS A 569 -13.23 -10.82 0.01
N ALA A 570 -14.20 -11.07 0.90
CA ALA A 570 -14.53 -12.41 1.37
C ALA A 570 -15.81 -12.94 0.68
N SER A 571 -15.76 -14.18 0.19
CA SER A 571 -16.87 -14.77 -0.58
C SER A 571 -18.13 -15.06 0.26
N ARG A 572 -18.00 -15.22 1.57
CA ARG A 572 -19.12 -15.44 2.49
C ARG A 572 -19.44 -14.15 3.24
N SER A 573 -20.72 -13.81 3.29
CA SER A 573 -21.19 -12.66 4.08
C SER A 573 -20.83 -12.85 5.55
N GLY A 574 -20.28 -11.82 6.19
CA GLY A 574 -19.87 -11.82 7.60
C GLY A 574 -18.43 -12.26 7.85
N ASP A 575 -17.78 -12.98 6.91
CA ASP A 575 -16.38 -13.36 7.05
C ASP A 575 -15.46 -12.13 7.13
N ASP A 576 -15.82 -11.01 6.50
CA ASP A 576 -15.05 -9.76 6.55
C ASP A 576 -14.77 -9.31 8.01
N VAL A 577 -15.75 -9.46 8.92
CA VAL A 577 -15.59 -9.12 10.35
C VAL A 577 -14.69 -10.13 11.06
N VAL A 578 -14.86 -11.42 10.76
CA VAL A 578 -14.04 -12.49 11.34
C VAL A 578 -12.58 -12.28 10.99
N ILE A 579 -12.28 -12.04 9.71
CA ILE A 579 -10.91 -11.81 9.22
C ILE A 579 -10.33 -10.54 9.85
N TRP A 580 -11.12 -9.45 9.89
CA TRP A 580 -10.70 -8.20 10.50
C TRP A 580 -10.28 -8.37 11.95
N THR A 581 -11.08 -9.11 12.74
CA THR A 581 -10.75 -9.38 14.15
C THR A 581 -9.57 -10.35 14.34
N LEU A 582 -9.35 -11.28 13.41
CA LEU A 582 -8.16 -12.14 13.41
C LEU A 582 -6.89 -11.38 13.02
N LEU A 583 -6.99 -10.29 12.25
CA LEU A 583 -5.85 -9.41 11.98
C LEU A 583 -5.49 -8.56 13.20
N THR A 584 -6.49 -8.08 13.94
CA THR A 584 -6.31 -7.20 15.11
C THR A 584 -6.15 -7.94 16.43
N GLY A 585 -6.23 -9.28 16.44
CA GLY A 585 -6.10 -10.09 17.64
C GLY A 585 -6.14 -11.59 17.36
N SER A 586 -5.97 -12.42 18.40
CA SER A 586 -5.96 -13.88 18.25
C SER A 586 -7.34 -14.53 18.26
N ARG A 587 -8.38 -13.83 18.76
CA ARG A 587 -9.73 -14.39 18.90
C ARG A 587 -10.66 -13.85 17.80
N PRO A 588 -11.33 -14.72 17.03
CA PRO A 588 -12.32 -14.27 16.04
C PRO A 588 -13.61 -13.80 16.71
N PHE A 589 -14.14 -12.67 16.23
CA PHE A 589 -15.51 -12.24 16.49
C PHE A 589 -16.33 -12.36 15.20
N PHE A 590 -17.55 -12.85 15.33
CA PHE A 590 -18.48 -13.05 14.21
C PHE A 590 -19.49 -11.91 14.06
N ASP A 591 -19.47 -10.96 15.01
CA ASP A 591 -20.33 -9.79 15.06
C ASP A 591 -19.51 -8.56 15.47
N ALA A 592 -19.68 -7.45 14.74
CA ALA A 592 -18.89 -6.24 14.96
C ALA A 592 -19.25 -5.53 16.28
N LYS A 593 -20.49 -5.66 16.78
CA LYS A 593 -20.88 -5.13 18.09
C LYS A 593 -20.06 -5.77 19.19
N ASP A 594 -19.97 -7.11 19.18
CA ASP A 594 -19.23 -7.85 20.21
C ASP A 594 -17.75 -7.53 20.17
N PHE A 595 -17.20 -7.32 18.96
CA PHE A 595 -15.84 -6.83 18.76
C PHE A 595 -15.62 -5.45 19.40
N TRP A 596 -16.44 -4.45 19.07
CA TRP A 596 -16.26 -3.09 19.62
C TRP A 596 -16.51 -3.01 21.13
N ILE A 597 -17.42 -3.83 21.67
CA ILE A 597 -17.59 -3.97 23.13
C ILE A 597 -16.35 -4.59 23.77
N HIS A 598 -15.67 -5.52 23.09
CA HIS A 598 -14.43 -6.11 23.57
C HIS A 598 -13.28 -5.10 23.61
N ILE A 599 -13.16 -4.24 22.59
CA ILE A 599 -12.12 -3.19 22.51
C ILE A 599 -12.12 -2.27 23.74
N TRP A 600 -13.30 -1.92 24.28
CA TRP A 600 -13.36 -1.18 25.55
C TRP A 600 -12.61 -1.90 26.70
N ARG A 601 -12.67 -3.24 26.74
CA ARG A 601 -12.04 -4.04 27.82
C ARG A 601 -10.53 -4.14 27.65
N THR A 602 -10.02 -4.02 26.43
CA THR A 602 -8.58 -4.04 26.12
C THR A 602 -7.94 -2.65 26.22
N LEU A 603 -8.76 -1.59 26.37
CA LEU A 603 -8.33 -0.18 26.45
C LEU A 603 -7.60 0.31 25.19
N ASP A 604 -7.82 -0.32 24.04
CA ASP A 604 -7.20 0.15 22.79
C ASP A 604 -7.77 1.52 22.37
N GLU A 605 -6.89 2.36 21.83
CA GLU A 605 -7.22 3.69 21.34
C GLU A 605 -7.35 3.70 19.81
N VAL A 606 -8.27 4.51 19.29
CA VAL A 606 -8.54 4.63 17.86
C VAL A 606 -8.28 6.06 17.40
N PRO A 607 -7.51 6.30 16.32
CA PRO A 607 -7.32 7.64 15.76
C PRO A 607 -8.66 8.29 15.39
N THR A 608 -8.84 9.56 15.72
CA THR A 608 -10.06 10.30 15.38
C THR A 608 -10.27 10.43 13.87
N GLY A 609 -9.18 10.55 13.09
CA GLY A 609 -9.20 10.61 11.63
C GLY A 609 -9.74 9.34 10.95
N TYR A 610 -9.55 8.16 11.57
CA TYR A 610 -10.09 6.90 11.08
C TYR A 610 -11.63 6.90 10.93
N LEU A 611 -12.31 7.71 11.76
CA LEU A 611 -13.76 7.87 11.68
C LEU A 611 -14.23 8.68 10.46
N PHE A 612 -13.32 9.30 9.69
CA PHE A 612 -13.63 10.09 8.51
C PHE A 612 -13.55 9.23 7.25
N SER A 613 -14.32 8.15 7.25
CA SER A 613 -14.35 7.13 6.19
C SER A 613 -15.77 6.73 5.80
N ASP A 614 -15.91 6.22 4.57
CA ASP A 614 -17.14 5.77 3.93
C ASP A 614 -17.49 4.30 4.24
N VAL A 615 -16.82 3.69 5.22
CA VAL A 615 -17.17 2.35 5.70
C VAL A 615 -18.53 2.37 6.42
N PRO A 616 -19.39 1.36 6.23
CA PRO A 616 -20.67 1.26 6.93
C PRO A 616 -20.47 1.23 8.44
N ARG A 617 -21.41 1.85 9.16
CA ARG A 617 -21.39 1.92 10.63
C ARG A 617 -22.56 1.18 11.22
N LEU A 618 -22.39 0.68 12.45
CA LEU A 618 -23.45 0.03 13.21
C LEU A 618 -24.63 0.98 13.38
N GLN A 619 -25.81 0.57 12.90
CA GLN A 619 -27.05 1.32 13.10
C GLN A 619 -27.78 0.78 14.33
N ASP A 620 -28.51 1.65 15.01
CA ASP A 620 -29.44 1.31 16.10
C ASP A 620 -28.86 0.57 17.31
N ILE A 621 -27.53 0.53 17.45
CA ILE A 621 -26.86 0.05 18.65
C ILE A 621 -26.44 1.25 19.51
N PRO A 622 -27.04 1.44 20.70
CA PRO A 622 -26.69 2.56 21.57
C PRO A 622 -25.20 2.56 21.90
N GLY A 623 -24.53 3.71 21.72
CA GLY A 623 -23.12 3.88 22.05
C GLY A 623 -22.15 3.56 20.91
N LEU A 624 -22.58 2.86 19.86
CA LEU A 624 -21.71 2.38 18.78
C LEU A 624 -22.07 2.95 17.40
N ARG A 625 -22.86 4.03 17.31
CA ARG A 625 -23.25 4.60 15.99
C ARG A 625 -22.08 5.20 15.23
N TRP A 626 -21.00 5.54 15.93
CA TRP A 626 -19.74 5.96 15.36
C TRP A 626 -18.90 4.79 14.83
N ALA A 627 -19.15 3.54 15.27
CA ALA A 627 -18.26 2.41 15.04
C ALA A 627 -18.54 1.71 13.69
N PRO A 628 -17.50 1.41 12.88
CA PRO A 628 -17.64 0.63 11.66
C PRO A 628 -18.27 -0.75 11.91
N SER A 629 -19.23 -1.16 11.08
CA SER A 629 -19.85 -2.49 11.15
C SER A 629 -19.06 -3.56 10.38
N GLN A 630 -18.18 -3.14 9.48
CA GLN A 630 -17.34 -3.99 8.65
C GLN A 630 -16.17 -3.15 8.09
N PRO A 631 -15.07 -3.78 7.64
CA PRO A 631 -13.95 -3.05 7.07
C PRO A 631 -14.17 -2.61 5.60
N ARG A 632 -15.12 -3.22 4.88
CA ARG A 632 -15.37 -2.93 3.45
C ARG A 632 -16.31 -1.75 3.24
N ARG A 633 -16.07 -0.99 2.16
CA ARG A 633 -16.95 0.10 1.70
C ARG A 633 -18.37 -0.35 1.37
N ALA A 634 -19.34 0.53 1.58
CA ALA A 634 -20.67 0.37 0.99
C ALA A 634 -20.60 0.58 -0.53
N ASN A 635 -21.22 -0.31 -1.30
CA ASN A 635 -21.34 -0.10 -2.74
C ASN A 635 -22.34 1.02 -3.03
N SER A 636 -21.83 2.18 -3.44
CA SER A 636 -22.62 3.35 -3.86
C SER A 636 -23.60 3.03 -5.01
N VAL A 637 -23.27 2.04 -5.86
CA VAL A 637 -24.05 1.72 -7.08
C VAL A 637 -25.31 0.88 -6.81
N ARG A 638 -25.33 0.00 -5.80
CA ARG A 638 -26.49 -0.88 -5.51
C ARG A 638 -27.50 -0.30 -4.52
N ALA A 639 -27.10 0.68 -3.70
CA ALA A 639 -28.03 1.46 -2.88
C ALA A 639 -29.09 2.20 -3.72
N PHE A 640 -28.85 2.34 -5.03
CA PHE A 640 -29.73 3.04 -5.97
C PHE A 640 -30.97 2.24 -6.41
N ARG A 641 -31.12 0.95 -6.05
CA ARG A 641 -32.27 0.13 -6.45
C ARG A 641 -33.18 -0.35 -5.32
N SER A 642 -32.82 -0.12 -4.05
CA SER A 642 -33.73 -0.34 -2.93
C SER A 642 -34.52 0.94 -2.66
N SER A 643 -35.83 0.85 -2.81
CA SER A 643 -36.85 1.90 -2.75
C SER A 643 -37.00 2.56 -1.37
N VAL A 644 -35.98 3.29 -0.92
CA VAL A 644 -36.07 4.21 0.23
C VAL A 644 -35.26 5.48 -0.07
N PRO A 645 -35.89 6.67 -0.15
CA PRO A 645 -35.17 7.94 -0.28
C PRO A 645 -34.61 8.32 1.10
N GLN A 646 -33.52 7.69 1.50
CA GLN A 646 -32.79 8.04 2.71
C GLN A 646 -31.34 8.36 2.35
N HIS A 647 -31.07 9.66 2.28
CA HIS A 647 -29.78 10.33 2.15
C HIS A 647 -29.16 10.27 0.74
N ARG A 648 -28.75 11.43 0.20
CA ARG A 648 -27.80 11.46 -0.92
C ARG A 648 -26.57 10.67 -0.45
N PRO A 649 -26.14 9.61 -1.15
CA PRO A 649 -24.86 9.00 -0.85
C PRO A 649 -23.79 10.09 -0.98
N LEU A 650 -22.88 10.20 -0.01
CA LEU A 650 -21.69 11.03 -0.22
C LEU A 650 -20.99 10.52 -1.47
N PRO A 651 -20.44 11.40 -2.33
CA PRO A 651 -19.39 11.01 -3.25
C PRO A 651 -18.35 10.16 -2.49
N SER A 652 -17.84 9.10 -3.12
CA SER A 652 -16.82 8.26 -2.47
C SER A 652 -15.70 9.16 -1.95
N LEU A 653 -15.44 9.15 -0.65
CA LEU A 653 -14.48 10.03 0.05
C LEU A 653 -13.00 9.79 -0.36
N GLY A 654 -12.71 9.23 -1.54
CA GLY A 654 -11.35 9.00 -2.03
C GLY A 654 -10.68 7.73 -1.54
N GLN A 655 -9.37 7.76 -1.35
CA GLN A 655 -8.56 6.69 -0.74
C GLN A 655 -8.83 6.58 0.76
N PHE A 656 -8.88 5.37 1.33
CA PHE A 656 -9.16 5.19 2.75
C PHE A 656 -8.03 5.76 3.62
N TYR A 657 -8.37 6.56 4.62
CA TYR A 657 -7.43 7.16 5.55
C TYR A 657 -7.46 6.48 6.91
N ASP A 658 -6.30 6.07 7.41
CA ASP A 658 -6.13 5.32 8.66
C ASP A 658 -6.09 6.23 9.90
N GLY A 659 -6.09 7.55 9.72
CA GLY A 659 -6.07 8.53 10.80
C GLY A 659 -4.67 8.93 11.28
N GLU A 660 -3.61 8.57 10.56
CA GLU A 660 -2.23 8.92 10.90
C GLU A 660 -2.04 10.44 11.11
N GLY A 661 -1.42 10.83 12.23
CA GLY A 661 -1.24 12.25 12.58
C GLY A 661 -2.43 12.90 13.31
N THR A 662 -3.52 12.16 13.57
CA THR A 662 -4.64 12.64 14.39
C THR A 662 -4.56 12.18 15.84
N ARG A 663 -5.20 12.93 16.75
CA ARG A 663 -5.35 12.50 18.16
C ARG A 663 -6.16 11.21 18.24
N HIS A 664 -5.84 10.40 19.24
CA HIS A 664 -6.53 9.15 19.50
C HIS A 664 -7.67 9.37 20.50
N GLY A 665 -8.73 8.58 20.34
CA GLY A 665 -9.85 8.51 21.27
C GLY A 665 -9.98 7.12 21.87
N ARG A 666 -10.65 7.06 23.02
CA ARG A 666 -10.86 5.84 23.79
C ARG A 666 -12.30 5.36 23.69
N VAL A 667 -12.48 4.06 23.54
CA VAL A 667 -13.80 3.41 23.67
C VAL A 667 -14.10 3.19 25.15
N GLU A 668 -15.22 3.72 25.62
CA GLU A 668 -15.67 3.65 27.01
C GLU A 668 -16.71 2.53 27.24
N ARG A 669 -17.06 2.30 28.51
CA ARG A 669 -18.09 1.34 28.89
C ARG A 669 -19.41 1.71 28.21
N GLY A 670 -20.00 0.73 27.53
CA GLY A 670 -21.23 0.94 26.74
C GLY A 670 -20.98 1.42 25.31
N GLY A 671 -19.72 1.47 24.85
CA GLY A 671 -19.34 1.71 23.45
C GLY A 671 -19.04 3.17 23.10
N ALA A 672 -19.35 4.13 23.97
CA ALA A 672 -19.14 5.55 23.69
C ALA A 672 -17.67 5.86 23.37
N PHE A 673 -17.41 6.79 22.45
CA PHE A 673 -16.07 7.20 22.04
C PHE A 673 -15.73 8.57 22.60
N ALA A 674 -14.73 8.63 23.48
CA ALA A 674 -14.25 9.86 24.10
C ALA A 674 -12.94 10.32 23.43
N ALA A 675 -12.92 11.53 22.88
CA ALA A 675 -11.73 12.07 22.23
C ALA A 675 -11.72 13.61 22.24
N VAL A 676 -10.56 14.18 21.89
CA VAL A 676 -10.42 15.61 21.59
C VAL A 676 -10.71 15.84 20.11
N TRP A 677 -11.59 16.80 19.83
CA TRP A 677 -12.06 17.17 18.50
C TRP A 677 -11.88 18.65 18.26
N GLN A 678 -11.72 19.05 17.00
CA GLN A 678 -12.01 20.41 16.58
C GLN A 678 -13.52 20.52 16.32
N ALA A 679 -14.24 21.30 17.11
CA ALA A 679 -15.69 21.38 17.09
C ALA A 679 -16.20 22.80 16.77
N PHE A 680 -17.28 22.88 16.01
CA PHE A 680 -18.04 24.10 15.74
C PHE A 680 -19.52 23.86 16.04
N GLU A 681 -20.10 24.70 16.90
CA GLU A 681 -21.49 24.55 17.34
C GLU A 681 -22.46 25.29 16.43
N LEU A 682 -23.54 24.58 16.07
CA LEU A 682 -24.65 25.06 15.26
C LEU A 682 -25.95 25.00 16.06
N VAL A 683 -26.60 26.15 16.18
CA VAL A 683 -27.95 26.27 16.78
C VAL A 683 -28.98 26.30 15.66
N VAL A 684 -29.84 25.27 15.57
CA VAL A 684 -30.76 25.07 14.43
C VAL A 684 -31.87 26.13 14.35
N CYS A 685 -32.27 26.75 15.48
CA CYS A 685 -33.27 27.84 15.48
C CYS A 685 -32.84 29.05 14.62
N SER A 686 -31.54 29.24 14.41
CA SER A 686 -30.98 30.31 13.58
C SER A 686 -31.16 30.09 12.06
N ILE A 687 -31.47 28.86 11.65
CA ILE A 687 -31.45 28.42 10.24
C ILE A 687 -32.85 28.47 9.61
N VAL A 688 -33.90 28.25 10.42
CA VAL A 688 -35.30 28.13 9.95
C VAL A 688 -36.03 29.48 9.89
N HIS A 689 -35.56 30.49 10.64
CA HIS A 689 -36.22 31.80 10.72
C HIS A 689 -35.73 32.85 9.71
N THR A 690 -34.71 32.56 8.90
CA THR A 690 -34.33 33.40 7.75
C THR A 690 -35.07 32.93 6.50
N ALA A 691 -36.24 33.53 6.25
CA ALA A 691 -36.96 33.40 4.99
C ALA A 691 -36.12 33.93 3.80
N PRO A 692 -36.33 33.44 2.55
CA PRO A 692 -35.51 33.73 1.38
C PRO A 692 -35.81 35.11 0.79
N SER A 693 -35.51 36.17 1.54
CA SER A 693 -35.57 37.54 1.04
C SER A 693 -34.21 38.21 1.24
N GLY A 694 -33.27 37.92 0.34
CA GLY A 694 -31.92 38.49 0.30
C GLY A 694 -30.83 37.42 0.13
N ASP A 695 -29.74 37.78 -0.54
CA ASP A 695 -28.56 36.93 -0.81
C ASP A 695 -28.09 36.18 0.45
N CYS A 696 -28.46 34.91 0.54
CA CYS A 696 -28.00 34.00 1.58
C CYS A 696 -26.55 33.61 1.28
N SER A 697 -25.64 33.79 2.23
CA SER A 697 -24.22 33.45 2.01
C SER A 697 -24.09 31.95 1.70
N LYS A 698 -23.14 31.56 0.83
CA LYS A 698 -22.94 30.15 0.47
C LYS A 698 -22.80 29.24 1.71
N SER A 699 -22.14 29.72 2.77
CA SER A 699 -22.00 29.01 4.04
C SER A 699 -23.34 28.73 4.72
N GLN A 700 -24.29 29.66 4.71
CA GLN A 700 -25.63 29.44 5.28
C GLN A 700 -26.43 28.39 4.51
N GLN A 701 -26.27 28.32 3.18
CA GLN A 701 -26.89 27.29 2.34
C GLN A 701 -26.34 25.89 2.69
N VAL A 702 -25.02 25.76 2.84
CA VAL A 702 -24.38 24.49 3.28
C VAL A 702 -24.93 24.03 4.63
N LEU A 703 -25.10 24.94 5.58
CA LEU A 703 -25.66 24.63 6.90
C LEU A 703 -27.14 24.19 6.85
N GLN A 704 -27.94 24.81 5.99
CA GLN A 704 -29.33 24.38 5.72
C GLN A 704 -29.36 22.97 5.12
N ASP A 705 -28.44 22.67 4.21
CA ASP A 705 -28.35 21.37 3.56
C ASP A 705 -27.96 20.26 4.54
N ILE A 706 -27.03 20.52 5.46
CA ILE A 706 -26.69 19.59 6.56
C ILE A 706 -27.94 19.28 7.39
N SER A 707 -28.67 20.30 7.83
CA SER A 707 -29.88 20.13 8.64
C SER A 707 -30.94 19.28 7.93
N LYS A 708 -31.18 19.55 6.64
CA LYS A 708 -32.11 18.78 5.79
C LYS A 708 -31.63 17.35 5.58
N GLN A 709 -30.35 17.16 5.25
CA GLN A 709 -29.76 15.86 4.95
C GLN A 709 -29.85 14.91 6.15
N PHE A 710 -29.55 15.40 7.36
CA PHE A 710 -29.54 14.57 8.57
C PHE A 710 -30.86 14.61 9.37
N ARG A 711 -31.88 15.33 8.87
CA ARG A 711 -33.22 15.48 9.49
C ARG A 711 -33.15 15.95 10.95
N LEU A 712 -32.39 17.01 11.19
CA LEU A 712 -32.02 17.48 12.55
C LEU A 712 -32.94 18.60 13.07
N ALA A 713 -34.26 18.43 12.92
CA ALA A 713 -35.23 19.40 13.46
C ALA A 713 -35.04 19.54 14.99
N ASP A 714 -34.86 20.79 15.44
CA ASP A 714 -34.84 21.19 16.86
C ASP A 714 -33.72 20.61 17.75
N SER A 715 -32.59 20.21 17.16
CA SER A 715 -31.42 19.71 17.91
C SER A 715 -30.25 20.69 17.91
N ARG A 716 -29.47 20.77 19.00
CA ARG A 716 -28.12 21.35 18.95
C ARG A 716 -27.21 20.44 18.11
N ILE A 717 -26.41 21.00 17.21
CA ILE A 717 -25.54 20.25 16.31
C ILE A 717 -24.09 20.68 16.56
N LEU A 718 -23.15 19.73 16.53
CA LEU A 718 -21.73 20.04 16.37
C LEU A 718 -21.23 19.51 15.03
N LEU A 719 -20.45 20.33 14.35
CA LEU A 719 -19.58 19.92 13.27
C LEU A 719 -18.20 19.60 13.85
N LEU A 720 -17.63 18.45 13.51
CA LEU A 720 -16.36 17.97 14.04
C LEU A 720 -15.33 17.75 12.93
N ARG A 721 -14.08 18.06 13.25
CA ARG A 721 -12.87 17.68 12.50
C ARG A 721 -11.88 16.96 13.43
N PRO A 722 -11.04 16.05 12.90
CA PRO A 722 -9.98 15.43 13.69
C PRO A 722 -9.01 16.48 14.22
N ALA A 723 -8.62 16.37 15.49
CA ALA A 723 -7.57 17.21 16.06
C ALA A 723 -6.18 16.64 15.68
N SER A 724 -5.21 17.52 15.41
CA SER A 724 -3.82 17.12 15.12
C SER A 724 -3.13 16.58 16.38
N TYR A 725 -2.31 15.55 16.20
CA TYR A 725 -1.45 15.02 17.25
C TYR A 725 -0.28 15.94 17.59
N TYR A 726 0.20 16.75 16.63
CA TYR A 726 1.38 17.60 16.80
C TYR A 726 1.00 18.98 17.38
N PRO A 727 1.38 19.28 18.64
CA PRO A 727 0.89 20.46 19.37
C PRO A 727 1.53 21.79 18.95
N PHE A 728 2.61 21.79 18.14
CA PHE A 728 3.36 23.00 17.78
C PHE A 728 2.89 23.71 16.51
N SER A 729 1.77 23.26 15.92
CA SER A 729 1.18 23.87 14.74
C SER A 729 -0.30 24.16 15.03
N GLU A 730 -0.57 25.20 15.82
CA GLU A 730 -1.93 25.60 16.24
C GLU A 730 -2.90 25.84 15.05
N ASN A 731 -2.37 25.95 13.82
CA ASN A 731 -3.15 26.13 12.59
C ASN A 731 -3.10 24.97 11.57
N HIS A 732 -2.38 23.87 11.81
CA HIS A 732 -2.39 22.73 10.88
C HIS A 732 -3.45 21.70 11.31
N THR A 733 -4.64 21.83 10.73
CA THR A 733 -5.59 20.71 10.67
C THR A 733 -5.02 19.62 9.76
N VAL A 734 -5.15 18.35 10.13
CA VAL A 734 -4.86 17.27 9.18
C VAL A 734 -5.88 17.37 8.05
N LEU A 735 -5.44 17.85 6.89
CA LEU A 735 -6.28 18.11 5.72
C LEU A 735 -6.47 16.82 4.93
N TYR A 736 -7.13 15.82 5.51
CA TYR A 736 -7.61 14.71 4.69
C TYR A 736 -8.78 15.21 3.84
N LYS A 737 -8.53 15.47 2.55
CA LYS A 737 -9.55 15.93 1.58
C LYS A 737 -10.18 14.77 0.79
N GLY A 738 -9.55 13.59 0.81
CA GLY A 738 -9.93 12.49 -0.07
C GLY A 738 -9.85 12.89 -1.56
N ASN A 739 -10.51 12.12 -2.44
CA ASN A 739 -10.71 12.48 -3.85
C ASN A 739 -12.05 13.24 -4.03
N GLY A 740 -12.61 13.74 -2.93
CA GLY A 740 -13.84 14.51 -2.94
C GLY A 740 -13.62 15.92 -3.48
N SER A 741 -14.70 16.55 -3.91
CA SER A 741 -14.79 17.98 -4.23
C SER A 741 -14.81 18.90 -2.99
N GLY A 742 -14.60 18.36 -1.79
CA GLY A 742 -14.81 19.05 -0.50
C GLY A 742 -14.05 18.46 0.69
N SER A 743 -14.07 19.15 1.83
CA SER A 743 -13.46 18.69 3.08
C SER A 743 -14.46 17.87 3.92
N PRO A 744 -14.14 16.64 4.37
CA PRO A 744 -15.04 15.84 5.18
C PRO A 744 -15.20 16.41 6.60
N ILE A 745 -16.44 16.53 7.05
CA ILE A 745 -16.83 17.01 8.38
C ILE A 745 -17.78 15.99 9.01
N ALA A 746 -17.55 15.63 10.27
CA ALA A 746 -18.49 14.79 11.00
C ALA A 746 -19.61 15.62 11.61
N VAL A 747 -20.84 15.14 11.49
CA VAL A 747 -22.04 15.77 12.04
C VAL A 747 -22.51 14.96 13.23
N VAL A 748 -22.64 15.63 14.39
CA VAL A 748 -23.19 15.02 15.61
C VAL A 748 -24.33 15.86 16.17
N SER A 749 -25.33 15.20 16.76
CA SER A 749 -26.47 15.88 17.39
C SER A 749 -26.44 15.73 18.91
N TYR A 750 -26.84 16.76 19.63
CA TYR A 750 -26.92 16.74 21.08
C TYR A 750 -27.86 15.65 21.60
N LYS A 751 -27.45 14.96 22.67
CA LYS A 751 -28.29 14.02 23.42
C LYS A 751 -28.59 14.56 24.81
N THR A 752 -27.54 14.73 25.60
CA THR A 752 -27.54 15.18 27.01
C THR A 752 -26.18 15.82 27.30
N GLU A 753 -26.00 16.44 28.46
CA GLU A 753 -24.78 17.19 28.82
C GLU A 753 -23.50 16.40 28.48
N GLY A 754 -22.68 16.96 27.59
CA GLY A 754 -21.41 16.36 27.16
C GLY A 754 -21.49 15.13 26.25
N VAL A 755 -22.69 14.63 25.91
CA VAL A 755 -22.89 13.41 25.10
C VAL A 755 -23.57 13.75 23.77
N TRP A 756 -22.95 13.31 22.68
CA TRP A 756 -23.34 13.62 21.30
C TRP A 756 -23.57 12.34 20.50
N ILE A 757 -24.57 12.34 19.62
CA ILE A 757 -24.93 11.18 18.77
C ILE A 757 -24.25 11.35 17.42
N TRP A 758 -23.50 10.34 16.98
CA TRP A 758 -22.96 10.33 15.62
C TRP A 758 -24.08 10.25 14.57
N ARG A 759 -24.12 11.19 13.62
CA ARG A 759 -25.11 11.21 12.54
C ARG A 759 -24.52 10.80 11.19
N GLY A 760 -23.27 11.15 10.94
CA GLY A 760 -22.57 10.78 9.70
C GLY A 760 -21.53 11.81 9.30
N LEU A 761 -21.05 11.69 8.07
CA LEU A 761 -20.10 12.62 7.46
C LEU A 761 -20.80 13.50 6.44
N TYR A 762 -20.33 14.73 6.27
CA TYR A 762 -20.76 15.69 5.25
C TYR A 762 -19.53 16.21 4.53
N GLU A 763 -19.62 16.36 3.20
CA GLU A 763 -18.53 16.90 2.38
C GLU A 763 -18.73 18.41 2.22
N TRP A 764 -17.88 19.20 2.87
CA TRP A 764 -17.94 20.65 2.84
C TRP A 764 -17.34 21.21 1.54
N PRO A 765 -18.06 22.02 0.74
CA PRO A 765 -17.55 22.50 -0.54
C PRO A 765 -16.25 23.32 -0.42
N LEU A 766 -15.28 23.09 -1.31
CA LEU A 766 -14.00 23.81 -1.31
C LEU A 766 -14.14 25.32 -1.61
N ASP A 767 -15.19 25.72 -2.31
CA ASP A 767 -15.47 27.12 -2.66
C ASP A 767 -16.18 27.91 -1.54
N VAL A 768 -16.34 27.29 -0.36
CA VAL A 768 -17.00 27.87 0.81
C VAL A 768 -16.05 27.84 2.00
N GLU A 769 -15.79 29.02 2.59
CA GLU A 769 -14.92 29.13 3.75
C GLU A 769 -15.45 28.32 4.94
N LEU A 770 -14.55 27.56 5.57
CA LEU A 770 -14.85 26.76 6.75
C LEU A 770 -15.07 27.65 7.98
N PRO A 771 -16.01 27.32 8.87
CA PRO A 771 -16.16 28.05 10.13
C PRO A 771 -14.94 27.85 11.04
N THR A 772 -14.75 28.74 12.01
CA THR A 772 -13.67 28.61 13.00
C THR A 772 -14.00 27.51 14.02
N PHE A 773 -13.22 26.43 13.99
CA PHE A 773 -13.33 25.33 14.95
C PHE A 773 -12.53 25.61 16.23
N ARG A 774 -12.96 25.03 17.36
CA ARG A 774 -12.25 25.09 18.65
C ARG A 774 -12.02 23.67 19.19
N GLU A 775 -10.89 23.44 19.85
CA GLU A 775 -10.67 22.15 20.51
C GLU A 775 -11.67 21.93 21.66
N GLN A 776 -12.33 20.78 21.66
CA GLN A 776 -13.26 20.34 22.69
C GLN A 776 -13.10 18.85 22.96
N HIS A 777 -13.18 18.46 24.23
CA HIS A 777 -13.25 17.05 24.61
C HIS A 777 -14.70 16.58 24.63
N LEU A 778 -15.03 15.62 23.78
CA LEU A 778 -16.42 15.20 23.54
C LEU A 778 -16.57 13.68 23.69
N ARG A 779 -17.76 13.28 24.15
CA ARG A 779 -18.18 11.88 24.19
C ARG A 779 -19.24 11.61 23.13
N ILE A 780 -18.93 10.72 22.19
CA ILE A 780 -19.77 10.39 21.03
C ILE A 780 -20.40 9.00 21.22
N VAL A 781 -21.68 8.85 20.88
CA VAL A 781 -22.46 7.59 20.97
C VAL A 781 -23.14 7.19 19.67
#